data_AF-A0A7R9KG66-F1
#
_entry.id   AF-A0A7R9KG66-F1
#
_cell.length_a   1.000
_cell.length_b   1.000
_cell.length_c   1.000
_cell.angle_alpha   90.00
_cell.angle_beta   90.00
_cell.angle_gamma   90.00
#
_symmetry.space_group_name_H-M   'P 1'
#
loop_
_entity.id
_entity.type
_entity.pdbx_description
1 polymer ?
#
loop_
_entity_poly.entity_id
_entity_poly.type
_entity_poly.pdbx_seq_one_letter_code
_entity_poly.pdbx_strand_id
1 'polypeptide(L)'
;MLSYKRRDPRVTHMLQSLTLHVIPSVDDMGFERSVSGQCDRSLNVTNDLEDKFAEEFANKFGAIEALKKNFELFKYVTGLSVESHGLGVELPLMLNLDDLNGQSLSSIGFKALTTAYKANNPSLLADIKCNETKVIKTYKKLSHIHSVGQSLLDYGFADHKTLMMTARIDCCSYPLSYELPQLWKNNMESMMSFLETSITGITGYVLDSSNAVPKAVSVIMEGFEEPIEIDPKTGRFNLVLNAGVYTIHFSAPGFENKTLSVTVKTNENKKINVILDSTGLLMSYHNYETMATLLANYSDKYPDITSLFSIGESVQKRKLLVFRIGLESKRRGAETANVRFIGGLQGHERSSTELLIQLIEYLLSHYKKDTFITQLIDMTHIYVLPMANPDGAELAQLGRCDSTKGLTNAKNVDLDQSFFDGINKRSLESKSPPETKAIKKWTKAENFLVSVTLRTGGNVVTYPFSSTDSCEYLNISNANRFISLTKLMRFRHKDMHMGSARCGHGNRNRLIKNGFTTGSIWHPTNGSLLDYGFNASNVYELYVYVGCCGSPPESELSDLWRDHKTPVLELLNNVNNGIHGRVVDENGSGIGSAQILVENIAHKVYTTDSEGHYRIPLYEGKYVLTIEADGFWPSTKMATIFSGQDNLFVIDMMSDTRIAGIPRAVFVIICGSAVLTILIVSLCVYNVLVQQKYEKKGFQRIGANGVLFGSDDEEEEDDGGRDSEL
;
A
#
# COMPACT_ATOMS: atom_id res chain seq x y z
N MET A 1 12.61 -34.41 -10.90
CA MET A 1 11.31 -34.87 -11.48
C MET A 1 10.39 -35.60 -10.49
N LEU A 2 10.87 -36.61 -9.74
CA LEU A 2 10.05 -37.30 -8.73
C LEU A 2 9.51 -36.35 -7.65
N SER A 3 10.34 -35.45 -7.12
CA SER A 3 9.94 -34.46 -6.11
C SER A 3 8.89 -33.47 -6.65
N TYR A 4 9.01 -33.06 -7.91
CA TYR A 4 8.00 -32.22 -8.58
C TYR A 4 6.66 -32.95 -8.75
N LYS A 5 6.66 -34.22 -9.18
CA LYS A 5 5.44 -35.03 -9.24
C LYS A 5 4.77 -35.20 -7.86
N ARG A 6 5.57 -35.21 -6.80
CA ARG A 6 5.11 -35.25 -5.41
C ARG A 6 4.73 -33.87 -4.83
N ARG A 7 4.78 -32.80 -5.63
CA ARG A 7 4.49 -31.41 -5.23
C ARG A 7 5.33 -30.94 -4.04
N ASP A 8 6.61 -31.34 -4.02
CA ASP A 8 7.57 -30.77 -3.09
C ASP A 8 7.61 -29.24 -3.25
N PRO A 9 7.30 -28.44 -2.21
CA PRO A 9 7.16 -26.99 -2.33
C PRO A 9 8.45 -26.31 -2.81
N ARG A 10 9.61 -26.78 -2.33
CA ARG A 10 10.93 -26.22 -2.66
C ARG A 10 11.23 -26.40 -4.15
N VAL A 11 11.09 -27.63 -4.65
CA VAL A 11 11.35 -27.94 -6.07
C VAL A 11 10.29 -27.30 -6.98
N THR A 12 9.04 -27.23 -6.54
CA THR A 12 7.94 -26.62 -7.32
C THR A 12 8.17 -25.13 -7.49
N HIS A 13 8.50 -24.41 -6.41
CA HIS A 13 8.82 -22.97 -6.46
C HIS A 13 10.02 -22.69 -7.36
N MET A 14 11.08 -23.49 -7.24
CA MET A 14 12.28 -23.35 -8.06
C MET A 14 12.00 -23.49 -9.56
N LEU A 15 11.26 -24.54 -9.96
CA LEU A 15 10.92 -24.78 -11.37
C LEU A 15 9.87 -23.80 -11.93
N GLN A 16 9.09 -23.14 -11.07
CA GLN A 16 8.21 -22.04 -11.48
C GLN A 16 8.95 -20.70 -11.64
N SER A 17 10.09 -20.55 -10.96
CA SER A 17 10.85 -19.30 -10.88
C SER A 17 12.05 -19.25 -11.82
N LEU A 18 12.56 -20.41 -12.27
CA LEU A 18 13.72 -20.53 -13.14
C LEU A 18 13.40 -21.29 -14.43
N THR A 19 14.07 -20.88 -15.51
CA THR A 19 14.28 -21.74 -16.68
C THR A 19 15.67 -22.35 -16.57
N LEU A 20 15.74 -23.66 -16.37
CA LEU A 20 17.00 -24.40 -16.20
C LEU A 20 17.37 -25.10 -17.50
N HIS A 21 18.53 -24.74 -18.06
CA HIS A 21 19.15 -25.49 -19.15
C HIS A 21 20.30 -26.33 -18.59
N VAL A 22 20.33 -27.61 -18.92
CA VAL A 22 21.37 -28.55 -18.48
C VAL A 22 22.09 -29.06 -19.71
N ILE A 23 23.39 -28.80 -19.79
CA ILE A 23 24.27 -29.30 -20.84
C ILE A 23 25.14 -30.38 -20.21
N PRO A 24 24.83 -31.67 -20.40
CA PRO A 24 25.48 -32.75 -19.66
C PRO A 24 26.90 -33.06 -20.14
N SER A 25 27.22 -32.77 -21.40
CA SER A 25 28.54 -32.97 -22.01
C SER A 25 28.75 -31.94 -23.12
N VAL A 26 30.01 -31.53 -23.28
CA VAL A 26 30.48 -30.62 -24.35
C VAL A 26 31.63 -31.28 -25.15
N ASP A 27 32.41 -32.18 -24.54
CA ASP A 27 33.52 -32.92 -25.16
C ASP A 27 33.24 -34.44 -25.18
N ASP A 28 32.38 -34.87 -26.10
CA ASP A 28 32.01 -36.29 -26.23
C ASP A 28 33.23 -37.18 -26.54
N MET A 29 34.23 -36.68 -27.28
CA MET A 29 35.45 -37.42 -27.58
C MET A 29 36.34 -37.61 -26.34
N GLY A 30 36.41 -36.61 -25.47
CA GLY A 30 37.07 -36.71 -24.17
C GLY A 30 36.40 -37.76 -23.28
N PHE A 31 35.06 -37.78 -23.26
CA PHE A 31 34.29 -38.80 -22.53
C PHE A 31 34.57 -40.22 -23.04
N GLU A 32 34.58 -40.45 -24.35
CA GLU A 32 34.85 -41.78 -24.93
C GLU A 32 36.25 -42.33 -24.61
N ARG A 33 37.22 -41.43 -24.38
CA ARG A 33 38.62 -41.79 -24.08
C ARG A 33 38.90 -41.95 -22.59
N SER A 34 37.93 -41.59 -21.74
CA SER A 34 38.10 -41.60 -20.29
C SER A 34 37.82 -42.98 -19.68
N VAL A 35 38.58 -43.35 -18.64
CA VAL A 35 38.48 -44.66 -18.00
C VAL A 35 38.20 -44.50 -16.50
N SER A 36 37.21 -45.23 -15.98
CA SER A 36 36.83 -45.19 -14.56
C SER A 36 37.99 -45.57 -13.64
N GLY A 37 38.22 -44.76 -12.60
CA GLY A 37 39.32 -44.90 -11.65
C GLY A 37 40.64 -44.24 -12.10
N GLN A 38 40.70 -43.63 -13.29
CA GLN A 38 41.87 -42.85 -13.72
C GLN A 38 41.74 -41.39 -13.30
N CYS A 39 42.53 -41.00 -12.30
CA CYS A 39 42.49 -39.64 -11.74
C CYS A 39 43.52 -38.67 -12.37
N ASP A 40 44.55 -39.17 -13.06
CA ASP A 40 45.61 -38.34 -13.66
C ASP A 40 45.27 -37.94 -15.11
N ARG A 41 45.30 -36.64 -15.42
CA ARG A 41 45.21 -36.08 -16.79
C ARG A 41 46.55 -36.33 -17.51
N SER A 42 46.71 -37.50 -18.14
CA SER A 42 47.77 -37.69 -19.16
C SER A 42 47.23 -37.63 -20.60
N LEU A 43 45.93 -37.36 -20.76
CA LEU A 43 45.28 -37.23 -22.05
C LEU A 43 45.55 -35.82 -22.63
N ASN A 44 46.13 -35.79 -23.84
CA ASN A 44 46.54 -34.62 -24.63
C ASN A 44 45.80 -33.29 -24.31
N VAL A 45 46.53 -32.37 -23.67
CA VAL A 45 46.12 -30.98 -23.37
C VAL A 45 45.76 -30.17 -24.64
N THR A 46 46.17 -30.62 -25.83
CA THR A 46 45.95 -29.89 -27.09
C THR A 46 44.50 -29.80 -27.54
N ASN A 47 43.61 -30.67 -27.05
CA ASN A 47 42.19 -30.71 -27.42
C ASN A 47 41.25 -30.26 -26.29
N ASP A 48 41.78 -29.76 -25.16
CA ASP A 48 40.95 -29.24 -24.08
C ASP A 48 40.12 -28.04 -24.59
N LEU A 49 38.82 -28.07 -24.31
CA LEU A 49 37.85 -27.09 -24.80
C LEU A 49 37.66 -25.92 -23.82
N GLU A 50 38.07 -26.07 -22.56
CA GLU A 50 37.87 -25.11 -21.46
C GLU A 50 38.32 -23.68 -21.83
N ASP A 51 39.38 -23.60 -22.65
CA ASP A 51 40.11 -22.36 -22.99
C ASP A 51 40.00 -21.92 -24.44
N LYS A 52 39.02 -22.46 -25.17
CA LYS A 52 38.91 -22.25 -26.62
C LYS A 52 37.86 -21.21 -26.99
N PHE A 53 37.54 -20.28 -26.09
CA PHE A 53 36.49 -19.28 -26.32
C PHE A 53 36.99 -17.99 -27.00
N ALA A 54 38.30 -17.75 -27.06
CA ALA A 54 38.86 -16.59 -27.75
C ALA A 54 38.60 -16.59 -29.27
N GLU A 55 38.68 -15.41 -29.90
CA GLU A 55 38.50 -15.24 -31.35
C GLU A 55 39.45 -16.09 -32.19
N GLU A 56 40.67 -16.35 -31.69
CA GLU A 56 41.66 -17.17 -32.40
C GLU A 56 41.20 -18.62 -32.62
N PHE A 57 40.19 -19.08 -31.88
CA PHE A 57 39.58 -20.40 -32.01
C PHE A 57 38.24 -20.39 -32.76
N ALA A 58 37.80 -19.24 -33.27
CA ALA A 58 36.56 -19.11 -34.00
C ALA A 58 36.49 -20.10 -35.18
N ASN A 59 35.36 -20.79 -35.29
CA ASN A 59 35.07 -21.81 -36.31
C ASN A 59 36.01 -23.03 -36.30
N LYS A 60 36.84 -23.23 -35.25
CA LYS A 60 37.73 -24.40 -35.15
C LYS A 60 37.10 -25.56 -34.37
N PHE A 61 36.20 -25.26 -33.43
CA PHE A 61 35.59 -26.26 -32.55
C PHE A 61 34.06 -26.13 -32.59
N GLY A 62 33.39 -27.10 -33.21
CA GLY A 62 31.92 -27.06 -33.36
C GLY A 62 31.16 -26.99 -32.04
N ALA A 63 31.65 -27.65 -30.99
CA ALA A 63 31.06 -27.60 -29.65
C ALA A 63 31.13 -26.19 -29.03
N ILE A 64 32.26 -25.48 -29.21
CA ILE A 64 32.42 -24.11 -28.73
C ILE A 64 31.47 -23.17 -29.46
N GLU A 65 31.37 -23.27 -30.79
CA GLU A 65 30.45 -22.44 -31.58
C GLU A 65 28.98 -22.71 -31.20
N ALA A 66 28.64 -23.96 -30.91
CA ALA A 66 27.32 -24.31 -30.40
C ALA A 66 27.03 -23.66 -29.04
N LEU A 67 28.01 -23.65 -28.13
CA LEU A 67 27.90 -22.96 -26.84
C LEU A 67 27.77 -21.45 -27.01
N LYS A 68 28.63 -20.80 -27.82
CA LYS A 68 28.55 -19.36 -28.11
C LYS A 68 27.16 -18.96 -28.62
N LYS A 69 26.65 -19.69 -29.62
CA LYS A 69 25.28 -19.51 -30.15
C LYS A 69 24.20 -19.71 -29.08
N ASN A 70 24.42 -20.63 -28.15
CA ASN A 70 23.49 -20.91 -27.06
C ASN A 70 23.43 -19.74 -26.06
N PHE A 71 24.58 -19.15 -25.71
CA PHE A 71 24.64 -17.92 -24.90
C PHE A 71 23.96 -16.73 -25.60
N GLU A 72 24.23 -16.53 -26.89
CA GLU A 72 23.58 -15.47 -27.68
C GLU A 72 22.05 -15.60 -27.74
N LEU A 73 21.55 -16.84 -27.83
CA LEU A 73 20.11 -17.11 -27.95
C LEU A 73 19.37 -16.93 -26.62
N PHE A 74 19.94 -17.42 -25.52
CA PHE A 74 19.24 -17.52 -24.24
C PHE A 74 19.63 -16.45 -23.21
N LYS A 75 20.79 -15.81 -23.37
CA LYS A 75 21.29 -14.74 -22.49
C LYS A 75 21.19 -15.10 -21.00
N TYR A 76 21.97 -16.09 -20.59
CA TYR A 76 21.92 -16.61 -19.22
C TYR A 76 22.28 -15.55 -18.19
N VAL A 77 21.50 -15.50 -17.11
CA VAL A 77 21.77 -14.63 -15.95
C VAL A 77 22.84 -15.26 -15.05
N THR A 78 22.72 -16.56 -14.79
CA THR A 78 23.67 -17.32 -13.96
C THR A 78 24.07 -18.61 -14.65
N GLY A 79 25.30 -19.06 -14.44
CA GLY A 79 25.80 -20.34 -14.93
C GLY A 79 26.61 -21.10 -13.88
N LEU A 80 26.51 -22.42 -13.88
CA LEU A 80 27.35 -23.30 -13.08
C LEU A 80 28.00 -24.32 -14.00
N SER A 81 29.32 -24.19 -14.19
CA SER A 81 30.12 -25.30 -14.73
C SER A 81 30.44 -26.25 -13.59
N VAL A 82 30.34 -27.55 -13.84
CA VAL A 82 30.67 -28.59 -12.85
C VAL A 82 31.79 -29.42 -13.42
N GLU A 83 32.93 -29.39 -12.73
CA GLU A 83 34.15 -30.03 -13.20
C GLU A 83 34.78 -30.89 -12.11
N SER A 84 35.57 -31.87 -12.52
CA SER A 84 36.40 -32.68 -11.64
C SER A 84 37.84 -32.15 -11.65
N HIS A 85 38.79 -32.94 -11.14
CA HIS A 85 40.21 -32.61 -11.11
C HIS A 85 40.57 -31.43 -10.21
N GLY A 86 39.88 -31.33 -9.07
CA GLY A 86 40.14 -30.31 -8.06
C GLY A 86 39.01 -30.21 -7.05
N LEU A 87 39.25 -29.49 -5.96
CA LEU A 87 38.22 -29.11 -5.00
C LEU A 87 38.26 -27.60 -4.84
N GLY A 88 37.17 -26.93 -5.21
CA GLY A 88 37.08 -25.48 -5.12
C GLY A 88 35.94 -24.88 -5.91
N VAL A 89 35.86 -23.55 -5.85
CA VAL A 89 35.01 -22.76 -6.74
C VAL A 89 35.90 -21.75 -7.46
N GLU A 90 35.81 -21.72 -8.78
CA GLU A 90 36.55 -20.84 -9.66
C GLU A 90 35.63 -19.77 -10.22
N LEU A 91 36.18 -18.56 -10.38
CA LEU A 91 35.51 -17.37 -10.87
C LEU A 91 36.24 -16.84 -12.10
N PRO A 92 35.57 -16.08 -12.98
CA PRO A 92 36.20 -15.39 -14.10
C PRO A 92 37.45 -14.61 -13.68
N LEU A 93 38.53 -14.69 -14.46
CA LEU A 93 39.80 -14.04 -14.16
C LEU A 93 39.73 -12.51 -14.32
N MET A 94 38.78 -12.03 -15.12
CA MET A 94 38.49 -10.60 -15.27
C MET A 94 37.82 -9.97 -14.05
N LEU A 95 37.34 -10.78 -13.10
CA LEU A 95 36.85 -10.24 -11.83
C LEU A 95 38.04 -9.86 -10.95
N ASN A 96 38.09 -8.59 -10.57
CA ASN A 96 39.00 -8.16 -9.53
C ASN A 96 38.57 -8.79 -8.19
N LEU A 97 39.32 -9.78 -7.71
CA LEU A 97 38.99 -10.51 -6.48
C LEU A 97 39.10 -9.60 -5.23
N ASP A 98 39.89 -8.53 -5.30
CA ASP A 98 39.97 -7.52 -4.23
C ASP A 98 38.64 -6.73 -4.09
N ASP A 99 37.81 -6.69 -5.15
CA ASP A 99 36.49 -6.03 -5.19
C ASP A 99 35.33 -6.95 -4.76
N LEU A 100 35.58 -8.23 -4.42
CA LEU A 100 34.59 -9.11 -3.78
C LEU A 100 34.13 -8.60 -2.39
N ASN A 101 34.79 -7.55 -1.89
CA ASN A 101 34.39 -6.81 -0.70
C ASN A 101 33.40 -5.67 -0.97
N GLY A 102 32.94 -5.46 -2.21
CA GLY A 102 31.63 -4.84 -2.47
C GLY A 102 31.60 -3.56 -3.31
N GLN A 103 32.46 -3.39 -4.31
CA GLN A 103 32.41 -2.20 -5.19
C GLN A 103 31.63 -2.40 -6.50
N SER A 104 31.55 -3.63 -7.04
CA SER A 104 30.77 -3.96 -8.25
C SER A 104 29.51 -4.76 -7.92
N LEU A 105 28.44 -4.51 -8.68
CA LEU A 105 27.18 -5.24 -8.59
C LEU A 105 27.36 -6.73 -8.93
N SER A 106 28.23 -7.02 -9.90
CA SER A 106 28.57 -8.39 -10.30
C SER A 106 29.26 -9.14 -9.17
N SER A 107 30.15 -8.47 -8.42
CA SER A 107 30.84 -9.05 -7.26
C SER A 107 29.89 -9.49 -6.15
N ILE A 108 28.79 -8.76 -5.93
CA ILE A 108 27.75 -9.19 -4.97
C ILE A 108 27.09 -10.48 -5.42
N GLY A 109 26.68 -10.56 -6.69
CA GLY A 109 26.08 -11.75 -7.26
C GLY A 109 27.02 -12.97 -7.18
N PHE A 110 28.29 -12.80 -7.56
CA PHE A 110 29.29 -13.86 -7.42
C PHE A 110 29.52 -14.29 -5.97
N LYS A 111 29.62 -13.33 -5.04
CA LYS A 111 29.75 -13.63 -3.61
C LYS A 111 28.55 -14.40 -3.08
N ALA A 112 27.34 -14.03 -3.47
CA ALA A 112 26.11 -14.70 -3.11
C ALA A 112 26.14 -16.18 -3.54
N LEU A 113 26.36 -16.41 -4.84
CA LEU A 113 26.35 -17.73 -5.45
C LEU A 113 27.45 -18.63 -4.89
N THR A 114 28.67 -18.12 -4.77
CA THR A 114 29.82 -18.86 -4.23
C THR A 114 29.63 -19.20 -2.76
N THR A 115 29.11 -18.28 -1.94
CA THR A 115 28.85 -18.52 -0.51
C THR A 115 27.75 -19.57 -0.34
N ALA A 116 26.66 -19.47 -1.09
CA ALA A 116 25.56 -20.44 -1.04
C ALA A 116 26.00 -21.85 -1.42
N TYR A 117 26.85 -21.99 -2.45
CA TYR A 117 27.40 -23.28 -2.86
C TYR A 117 28.34 -23.86 -1.81
N LYS A 118 29.32 -23.06 -1.35
CA LYS A 118 30.33 -23.50 -0.36
C LYS A 118 29.72 -23.88 0.98
N ALA A 119 28.76 -23.10 1.48
CA ALA A 119 28.12 -23.32 2.79
C ALA A 119 27.42 -24.68 2.93
N ASN A 120 27.09 -25.32 1.81
CA ASN A 120 26.39 -26.60 1.78
C ASN A 120 27.23 -27.76 1.23
N ASN A 121 28.54 -27.54 1.00
CA ASN A 121 29.44 -28.55 0.47
C ASN A 121 30.36 -29.10 1.58
N PRO A 122 30.19 -30.37 2.02
CA PRO A 122 30.98 -30.94 3.10
C PRO A 122 32.49 -30.96 2.81
N SER A 123 32.88 -31.23 1.56
CA SER A 123 34.29 -31.33 1.17
C SER A 123 34.98 -29.96 1.16
N LEU A 124 34.28 -28.91 0.72
CA LEU A 124 34.80 -27.55 0.73
C LEU A 124 34.84 -26.95 2.15
N LEU A 125 33.87 -27.28 3.01
CA LEU A 125 33.87 -26.85 4.42
C LEU A 125 34.98 -27.51 5.24
N ALA A 126 35.40 -28.72 4.86
CA ALA A 126 36.47 -29.45 5.52
C ALA A 126 37.88 -29.03 5.06
N ASP A 127 37.99 -28.03 4.16
CA ASP A 127 39.25 -27.55 3.58
C ASP A 127 40.14 -28.69 3.03
N ILE A 128 39.51 -29.71 2.43
CA ILE A 128 40.23 -30.87 1.87
C ILE A 128 41.10 -30.39 0.70
N LYS A 129 42.41 -30.57 0.82
CA LYS A 129 43.37 -30.28 -0.25
C LYS A 129 43.62 -31.53 -1.08
N CYS A 130 43.48 -31.42 -2.40
CA CYS A 130 43.93 -32.47 -3.30
C CYS A 130 45.45 -32.65 -3.15
N ASN A 131 45.90 -33.90 -2.99
CA ASN A 131 47.30 -34.18 -2.70
C ASN A 131 48.14 -33.92 -3.97
N GLU A 132 48.86 -32.80 -4.01
CA GLU A 132 49.65 -32.29 -5.15
C GLU A 132 50.80 -33.22 -5.60
N THR A 133 51.02 -34.35 -4.95
CA THR A 133 52.26 -35.13 -5.03
C THR A 133 52.37 -36.10 -6.22
N LYS A 134 51.38 -36.16 -7.14
CA LYS A 134 51.52 -36.91 -8.41
C LYS A 134 51.35 -36.09 -9.68
N VAL A 135 50.91 -34.84 -9.61
CA VAL A 135 50.54 -34.06 -10.82
C VAL A 135 51.51 -32.90 -11.14
N ILE A 136 52.45 -32.54 -10.27
CA ILE A 136 53.16 -31.26 -10.43
C ILE A 136 54.67 -31.42 -10.68
N LYS A 137 55.03 -31.61 -11.96
CA LYS A 137 56.23 -30.98 -12.53
C LYS A 137 55.94 -30.02 -13.69
N THR A 138 54.68 -29.80 -14.06
CA THR A 138 54.34 -28.87 -15.16
C THR A 138 53.34 -27.77 -14.79
N TYR A 139 52.65 -27.85 -13.65
CA TYR A 139 51.64 -26.86 -13.25
C TYR A 139 52.15 -25.95 -12.12
N LYS A 140 53.15 -25.13 -12.43
CA LYS A 140 53.61 -24.05 -11.53
C LYS A 140 52.81 -22.78 -11.88
N LYS A 141 52.03 -22.27 -10.92
CA LYS A 141 51.14 -21.08 -10.99
C LYS A 141 49.90 -21.25 -11.89
N LEU A 142 48.76 -21.60 -11.27
CA LEU A 142 47.42 -21.51 -11.89
C LEU A 142 46.95 -20.06 -12.19
N SER A 143 47.80 -19.05 -11.97
CA SER A 143 47.61 -17.69 -12.48
C SER A 143 48.19 -17.46 -13.89
N HIS A 144 48.73 -18.50 -14.56
CA HIS A 144 49.42 -18.39 -15.85
C HIS A 144 48.92 -19.37 -16.94
N ILE A 145 47.85 -20.13 -16.71
CA ILE A 145 47.39 -21.15 -17.69
C ILE A 145 46.36 -20.58 -18.66
N HIS A 146 45.50 -19.67 -18.20
CA HIS A 146 44.49 -19.03 -19.04
C HIS A 146 44.91 -17.60 -19.32
N SER A 147 45.08 -17.27 -20.61
CA SER A 147 45.14 -15.86 -21.00
C SER A 147 43.77 -15.22 -20.68
N VAL A 148 43.76 -14.01 -20.14
CA VAL A 148 42.52 -13.27 -19.84
C VAL A 148 41.62 -13.27 -21.09
N GLY A 149 40.38 -13.74 -20.96
CA GLY A 149 39.40 -13.76 -22.06
C GLY A 149 39.35 -15.05 -22.90
N GLN A 150 40.02 -16.13 -22.49
CA GLN A 150 40.04 -17.39 -23.23
C GLN A 150 39.13 -18.49 -22.66
N SER A 151 38.76 -18.40 -21.38
CA SER A 151 37.95 -19.41 -20.68
C SER A 151 36.45 -19.24 -20.93
N LEU A 152 35.67 -20.31 -20.72
CA LEU A 152 34.19 -20.25 -20.71
C LEU A 152 33.66 -19.23 -19.69
N LEU A 153 34.28 -19.17 -18.50
CA LEU A 153 33.90 -18.24 -17.43
C LEU A 153 34.10 -16.78 -17.87
N ASP A 154 35.24 -16.50 -18.49
CA ASP A 154 35.55 -15.17 -19.00
C ASP A 154 34.62 -14.79 -20.16
N TYR A 155 34.35 -15.69 -21.09
CA TYR A 155 33.41 -15.46 -22.20
C TYR A 155 31.99 -15.15 -21.69
N GLY A 156 31.49 -15.98 -20.75
CA GLY A 156 30.17 -15.75 -20.15
C GLY A 156 30.08 -14.38 -19.48
N PHE A 157 31.13 -13.97 -18.77
CA PHE A 157 31.14 -12.69 -18.05
C PHE A 157 31.44 -11.47 -18.93
N ALA A 158 32.45 -11.51 -19.80
CA ALA A 158 32.80 -10.37 -20.66
C ALA A 158 31.69 -10.06 -21.67
N ASP A 159 31.26 -11.08 -22.42
CA ASP A 159 30.38 -10.91 -23.59
C ASP A 159 28.90 -10.90 -23.22
N HIS A 160 28.50 -11.62 -22.16
CA HIS A 160 27.09 -11.80 -21.81
C HIS A 160 26.73 -11.35 -20.39
N LYS A 161 27.70 -10.83 -19.61
CA LYS A 161 27.55 -10.46 -18.19
C LYS A 161 26.91 -11.57 -17.34
N THR A 162 27.07 -12.83 -17.76
CA THR A 162 26.56 -13.98 -17.04
C THR A 162 27.37 -14.19 -15.76
N LEU A 163 26.69 -14.33 -14.62
CA LEU A 163 27.30 -14.69 -13.35
C LEU A 163 27.60 -16.19 -13.35
N MET A 164 28.70 -16.58 -14.00
CA MET A 164 29.10 -17.97 -14.17
C MET A 164 30.29 -18.35 -13.29
N MET A 165 30.19 -19.49 -12.60
CA MET A 165 31.29 -20.06 -11.81
C MET A 165 31.50 -21.53 -12.12
N THR A 166 32.73 -22.03 -11.92
CA THR A 166 33.03 -23.47 -11.99
C THR A 166 33.10 -24.04 -10.58
N ALA A 167 32.33 -25.08 -10.29
CA ALA A 167 32.48 -25.88 -9.09
C ALA A 167 33.34 -27.10 -9.41
N ARG A 168 34.56 -27.16 -8.82
CA ARG A 168 35.40 -28.37 -8.86
C ARG A 168 35.01 -29.30 -7.72
N ILE A 169 34.43 -30.45 -8.06
CA ILE A 169 33.68 -31.30 -7.12
C ILE A 169 34.46 -32.48 -6.56
N ASP A 170 35.55 -32.89 -7.21
CA ASP A 170 36.36 -34.05 -6.79
C ASP A 170 37.81 -33.95 -7.30
N CYS A 171 38.77 -34.42 -6.49
CA CYS A 171 40.18 -34.44 -6.87
C CYS A 171 40.47 -35.42 -8.02
N CYS A 172 39.67 -36.47 -8.16
CA CYS A 172 39.81 -37.44 -9.24
C CYS A 172 39.05 -36.97 -10.49
N SER A 173 39.73 -36.93 -11.63
CA SER A 173 39.11 -36.58 -12.92
C SER A 173 38.04 -37.58 -13.35
N TYR A 174 38.19 -38.86 -13.01
CA TYR A 174 37.27 -39.92 -13.42
C TYR A 174 37.12 -40.96 -12.29
N PRO A 175 36.32 -40.67 -11.25
CA PRO A 175 36.17 -41.54 -10.09
C PRO A 175 35.54 -42.90 -10.45
N LEU A 176 35.60 -43.83 -9.52
CA LEU A 176 34.99 -45.14 -9.69
C LEU A 176 33.47 -45.03 -9.66
N SER A 177 32.77 -45.85 -10.44
CA SER A 177 31.30 -45.74 -10.57
C SER A 177 30.55 -45.87 -9.22
N TYR A 178 31.12 -46.58 -8.24
CA TYR A 178 30.53 -46.72 -6.91
C TYR A 178 30.69 -45.46 -6.02
N GLU A 179 31.57 -44.52 -6.39
CA GLU A 179 31.82 -43.27 -5.67
C GLU A 179 30.82 -42.18 -6.08
N LEU A 180 30.27 -42.28 -7.30
CA LEU A 180 29.34 -41.30 -7.87
C LEU A 180 28.11 -41.00 -6.99
N PRO A 181 27.44 -41.98 -6.34
CA PRO A 181 26.30 -41.67 -5.47
C PRO A 181 26.67 -40.80 -4.27
N GLN A 182 27.85 -41.01 -3.69
CA GLN A 182 28.33 -40.20 -2.56
C GLN A 182 28.75 -38.82 -3.04
N LEU A 183 29.40 -38.73 -4.20
CA LEU A 183 29.77 -37.46 -4.82
C LEU A 183 28.53 -36.61 -5.13
N TRP A 184 27.49 -37.23 -5.69
CA TRP A 184 26.19 -36.58 -5.89
C TRP A 184 25.61 -36.07 -4.57
N LYS A 185 25.55 -36.93 -3.55
CA LYS A 185 25.02 -36.57 -2.22
C LYS A 185 25.76 -35.38 -1.61
N ASN A 186 27.08 -35.32 -1.77
CA ASN A 186 27.93 -34.23 -1.25
C ASN A 186 27.71 -32.89 -1.96
N ASN A 187 27.24 -32.90 -3.21
CA ASN A 187 27.08 -31.69 -4.03
C ASN A 187 25.62 -31.27 -4.25
N MET A 188 24.66 -32.17 -4.03
CA MET A 188 23.24 -31.93 -4.32
C MET A 188 22.72 -30.67 -3.62
N GLU A 189 22.98 -30.50 -2.31
CA GLU A 189 22.47 -29.35 -1.55
C GLU A 189 23.17 -28.04 -1.96
N SER A 190 24.45 -28.08 -2.33
CA SER A 190 25.18 -26.94 -2.90
C SER A 190 24.61 -26.50 -4.24
N MET A 191 24.31 -27.45 -5.14
CA MET A 191 23.69 -27.14 -6.43
C MET A 191 22.27 -26.58 -6.25
N MET A 192 21.49 -27.15 -5.34
CA MET A 192 20.16 -26.63 -5.00
C MET A 192 20.23 -25.20 -4.43
N SER A 193 21.16 -24.95 -3.51
CA SER A 193 21.36 -23.62 -2.90
C SER A 193 21.85 -22.58 -3.91
N PHE A 194 22.68 -22.99 -4.87
CA PHE A 194 23.08 -22.16 -6.00
C PHE A 194 21.86 -21.73 -6.83
N LEU A 195 20.99 -22.69 -7.20
CA LEU A 195 19.77 -22.41 -7.96
C LEU A 195 18.82 -21.48 -7.19
N GLU A 196 18.63 -21.69 -5.88
CA GLU A 196 17.79 -20.83 -5.05
C GLU A 196 18.35 -19.40 -4.93
N THR A 197 19.67 -19.27 -4.89
CA THR A 197 20.34 -17.97 -4.90
C THR A 197 20.22 -17.29 -6.26
N SER A 198 20.28 -18.04 -7.37
CA SER A 198 19.99 -17.53 -8.73
C SER A 198 18.57 -16.98 -8.89
N ILE A 199 17.60 -17.38 -8.06
CA ILE A 199 16.24 -16.80 -8.03
C ILE A 199 16.25 -15.43 -7.34
N THR A 200 17.04 -15.29 -6.29
CA THR A 200 16.97 -14.16 -5.38
C THR A 200 17.46 -12.90 -6.08
N GLY A 201 16.59 -11.91 -6.27
CA GLY A 201 16.94 -10.77 -7.08
C GLY A 201 15.78 -9.91 -7.57
N ILE A 202 16.06 -9.15 -8.62
CA ILE A 202 15.12 -8.21 -9.24
C ILE A 202 15.10 -8.46 -10.74
N THR A 203 13.91 -8.56 -11.33
CA THR A 203 13.72 -8.64 -12.78
C THR A 203 12.69 -7.63 -13.22
N GLY A 204 12.78 -7.13 -14.45
CA GLY A 204 11.88 -6.06 -14.86
C GLY A 204 12.09 -5.57 -16.28
N TYR A 205 11.29 -4.57 -16.63
CA TYR A 205 11.37 -3.85 -17.90
C TYR A 205 11.42 -2.35 -17.64
N VAL A 206 12.16 -1.63 -18.48
CA VAL A 206 12.12 -0.16 -18.54
C VAL A 206 11.57 0.26 -19.89
N LEU A 207 10.39 0.87 -19.89
CA LEU A 207 9.67 1.29 -21.09
C LEU A 207 9.19 2.73 -20.94
N ASP A 208 8.70 3.33 -22.03
CA ASP A 208 7.94 4.58 -22.01
C ASP A 208 6.42 4.33 -21.99
N SER A 209 5.63 5.41 -21.93
CA SER A 209 4.16 5.36 -21.92
C SER A 209 3.56 4.69 -23.18
N SER A 210 4.31 4.66 -24.29
CA SER A 210 3.96 4.02 -25.56
C SER A 210 4.41 2.55 -25.65
N ASN A 211 4.95 1.99 -24.57
CA ASN A 211 5.54 0.65 -24.49
C ASN A 211 6.81 0.45 -25.34
N ALA A 212 7.52 1.52 -25.69
CA ALA A 212 8.81 1.43 -26.37
C ALA A 212 9.97 1.51 -25.37
N VAL A 213 11.14 0.98 -25.75
CA VAL A 213 12.37 1.11 -24.95
C VAL A 213 12.96 2.50 -25.19
N PRO A 214 13.14 3.34 -24.15
CA PRO A 214 13.76 4.64 -24.32
C PRO A 214 15.19 4.51 -24.86
N LYS A 215 15.66 5.52 -25.60
CA LYS A 215 17.05 5.52 -26.11
C LYS A 215 18.01 5.87 -24.99
N ALA A 216 19.15 5.17 -24.92
CA ALA A 216 20.22 5.43 -23.95
C ALA A 216 19.72 5.44 -22.48
N VAL A 217 18.93 4.44 -22.11
CA VAL A 217 18.51 4.25 -20.72
C VAL A 217 19.74 3.95 -19.86
N SER A 218 19.84 4.63 -18.72
CA SER A 218 20.80 4.34 -17.67
C SER A 218 20.06 3.97 -16.39
N VAL A 219 20.38 2.80 -15.84
CA VAL A 219 19.85 2.30 -14.58
C VAL A 219 21.01 2.04 -13.64
N ILE A 220 21.02 2.69 -12.49
CA ILE A 220 22.11 2.66 -11.53
C ILE A 220 21.55 2.32 -10.16
N MET A 221 22.18 1.40 -9.45
CA MET A 221 21.83 1.07 -8.08
C MET A 221 22.67 1.91 -7.10
N GLU A 222 22.03 2.50 -6.10
CA GLU A 222 22.71 3.32 -5.09
C GLU A 222 23.79 2.50 -4.37
N GLY A 223 25.00 3.04 -4.28
CA GLY A 223 26.17 2.35 -3.73
C GLY A 223 27.03 1.61 -4.76
N PHE A 224 26.64 1.59 -6.04
CA PHE A 224 27.39 0.94 -7.12
C PHE A 224 27.68 1.92 -8.25
N GLU A 225 28.90 1.86 -8.80
CA GLU A 225 29.32 2.73 -9.91
C GLU A 225 28.91 2.19 -11.29
N GLU A 226 28.72 0.87 -11.40
CA GLU A 226 28.39 0.20 -12.66
C GLU A 226 26.90 0.29 -12.99
N PRO A 227 26.53 0.70 -14.22
CA PRO A 227 25.14 0.68 -14.66
C PRO A 227 24.66 -0.75 -14.91
N ILE A 228 23.37 -0.97 -14.64
CA ILE A 228 22.67 -2.22 -14.89
C ILE A 228 22.44 -2.37 -16.39
N GLU A 229 22.77 -3.55 -16.91
CA GLU A 229 22.56 -3.86 -18.33
C GLU A 229 21.06 -4.04 -18.63
N ILE A 230 20.64 -3.44 -19.74
CA ILE A 230 19.26 -3.46 -20.22
C ILE A 230 19.27 -3.97 -21.64
N ASP A 231 18.44 -4.98 -21.92
CA ASP A 231 18.26 -5.49 -23.26
C ASP A 231 17.67 -4.37 -24.15
N PRO A 232 18.37 -3.91 -25.20
CA PRO A 232 17.95 -2.75 -25.98
C PRO A 232 16.71 -3.02 -26.85
N LYS A 233 16.33 -4.28 -27.06
CA LYS A 233 15.15 -4.66 -27.87
C LYS A 233 13.90 -4.74 -27.02
N THR A 234 14.03 -5.24 -25.78
CA THR A 234 12.90 -5.54 -24.91
C THR A 234 12.78 -4.60 -23.71
N GLY A 235 13.85 -3.87 -23.37
CA GLY A 235 13.94 -3.07 -22.16
C GLY A 235 14.12 -3.89 -20.89
N ARG A 236 14.37 -5.20 -21.02
CA ARG A 236 14.45 -6.14 -19.89
C ARG A 236 15.79 -6.03 -19.15
N PHE A 237 15.74 -6.09 -17.83
CA PHE A 237 16.91 -6.26 -16.97
C PHE A 237 16.69 -7.38 -15.96
N ASN A 238 17.77 -8.02 -15.50
CA ASN A 238 17.74 -9.06 -14.48
C ASN A 238 18.96 -8.89 -13.55
N LEU A 239 18.73 -8.95 -12.25
CA LEU A 239 19.72 -8.75 -11.20
C LEU A 239 19.63 -9.90 -10.22
N VAL A 240 20.77 -10.50 -9.88
CA VAL A 240 20.88 -11.50 -8.81
C VAL A 240 21.47 -10.80 -7.59
N LEU A 241 20.71 -10.76 -6.51
CA LEU A 241 21.02 -9.98 -5.32
C LEU A 241 20.79 -10.81 -4.07
N ASN A 242 21.40 -10.38 -2.97
CA ASN A 242 21.07 -10.92 -1.66
C ASN A 242 19.73 -10.34 -1.17
N ALA A 243 19.18 -10.94 -0.12
CA ALA A 243 18.08 -10.28 0.59
C ALA A 243 18.56 -8.95 1.18
N GLY A 244 17.79 -7.89 0.98
CA GLY A 244 18.20 -6.54 1.34
C GLY A 244 17.25 -5.47 0.81
N VAL A 245 17.55 -4.21 1.12
CA VAL A 245 16.85 -3.04 0.59
C VAL A 245 17.79 -2.31 -0.36
N TYR A 246 17.35 -2.10 -1.59
CA TYR A 246 18.13 -1.49 -2.65
C TYR A 246 17.41 -0.26 -3.20
N THR A 247 18.13 0.82 -3.44
CA THR A 247 17.61 1.99 -4.16
C THR A 247 18.11 1.94 -5.59
N ILE A 248 17.23 2.08 -6.57
CA ILE A 248 17.56 2.04 -8.00
C ILE A 248 17.09 3.33 -8.66
N HIS A 249 17.99 3.96 -9.41
CA HIS A 249 17.77 5.16 -10.19
C HIS A 249 17.63 4.80 -11.68
N PHE A 250 16.58 5.28 -12.32
CA PHE A 250 16.27 5.10 -13.73
C PHE A 250 16.30 6.48 -14.40
N SER A 251 17.02 6.59 -15.52
CA SER A 251 17.15 7.84 -16.26
C SER A 251 17.28 7.58 -17.76
N ALA A 252 16.73 8.50 -18.57
CA ALA A 252 16.91 8.51 -20.02
C ALA A 252 16.77 9.95 -20.55
N PRO A 253 17.49 10.34 -21.62
CA PRO A 253 17.35 11.67 -22.20
C PRO A 253 15.92 11.96 -22.67
N GLY A 254 15.36 13.10 -22.23
CA GLY A 254 13.97 13.51 -22.56
C GLY A 254 12.90 12.84 -21.70
N PHE A 255 13.30 12.11 -20.66
CA PHE A 255 12.41 11.47 -19.70
C PHE A 255 12.70 11.95 -18.27
N GLU A 256 11.68 11.89 -17.43
CA GLU A 256 11.82 12.18 -16.00
C GLU A 256 12.56 11.06 -15.29
N ASN A 257 13.52 11.44 -14.44
CA ASN A 257 14.26 10.48 -13.62
C ASN A 257 13.33 9.85 -12.58
N LYS A 258 13.41 8.53 -12.42
CA LYS A 258 12.63 7.78 -11.44
C LYS A 258 13.55 7.08 -10.48
N THR A 259 13.19 7.07 -9.20
CA THR A 259 13.94 6.36 -8.15
C THR A 259 13.00 5.45 -7.39
N LEU A 260 13.40 4.20 -7.19
CA LEU A 260 12.60 3.19 -6.50
C LEU A 260 13.42 2.55 -5.38
N SER A 261 12.82 2.39 -4.21
CA SER A 261 13.37 1.57 -3.13
C SER A 261 12.69 0.21 -3.13
N VAL A 262 13.50 -0.85 -3.15
CA VAL A 262 13.05 -2.22 -3.38
C VAL A 262 13.58 -3.11 -2.28
N THR A 263 12.68 -3.82 -1.60
CA THR A 263 13.05 -4.89 -0.67
C THR A 263 13.04 -6.23 -1.39
N VAL A 264 14.18 -6.91 -1.40
CA VAL A 264 14.36 -8.27 -1.90
C VAL A 264 14.43 -9.22 -0.71
N LYS A 265 13.65 -10.30 -0.73
CA LYS A 265 13.71 -11.37 0.29
C LYS A 265 14.40 -12.61 -0.28
N THR A 266 14.93 -13.46 0.60
CA THR A 266 15.56 -14.73 0.19
C THR A 266 14.60 -15.60 -0.60
N ASN A 267 15.07 -16.19 -1.71
CA ASN A 267 14.30 -17.04 -2.61
C ASN A 267 13.11 -16.32 -3.29
N GLU A 268 13.16 -14.98 -3.39
CA GLU A 268 12.19 -14.14 -4.09
C GLU A 268 12.83 -13.47 -5.30
N ASN A 269 12.20 -13.62 -6.47
CA ASN A 269 12.52 -12.81 -7.64
C ASN A 269 11.49 -11.67 -7.76
N LYS A 270 11.89 -10.46 -7.35
CA LYS A 270 10.99 -9.30 -7.36
C LYS A 270 10.84 -8.76 -8.77
N LYS A 271 9.61 -8.80 -9.31
CA LYS A 271 9.29 -8.19 -10.62
C LYS A 271 9.05 -6.69 -10.47
N ILE A 272 9.75 -5.86 -11.24
CA ILE A 272 9.69 -4.39 -11.19
C ILE A 272 9.72 -3.82 -12.61
N ASN A 273 8.54 -3.56 -13.13
CA ASN A 273 8.36 -2.85 -14.39
C ASN A 273 8.28 -1.35 -14.11
N VAL A 274 9.03 -0.58 -14.89
CA VAL A 274 9.18 0.85 -14.75
C VAL A 274 8.80 1.53 -16.06
N ILE A 275 7.87 2.47 -15.96
CA ILE A 275 7.55 3.38 -17.05
C ILE A 275 8.22 4.73 -16.79
N LEU A 276 8.99 5.21 -17.79
CA LEU A 276 9.58 6.54 -17.80
C LEU A 276 8.65 7.51 -18.54
N ASP A 277 8.32 8.60 -17.85
CA ASP A 277 7.46 9.66 -18.38
C ASP A 277 8.27 10.66 -19.20
N SER A 278 7.74 11.13 -20.33
CA SER A 278 8.39 12.19 -21.11
C SER A 278 8.38 13.52 -20.36
N THR A 279 9.48 14.26 -20.42
CA THR A 279 9.53 15.63 -19.88
C THR A 279 8.71 16.63 -20.71
N GLY A 280 8.26 16.25 -21.91
CA GLY A 280 7.51 17.09 -22.85
C GLY A 280 5.99 16.99 -22.74
N LEU A 281 5.44 16.63 -21.56
CA LEU A 281 4.00 16.56 -21.34
C LEU A 281 3.35 17.93 -21.62
N LEU A 282 2.29 17.93 -22.43
CA LEU A 282 1.45 19.10 -22.69
C LEU A 282 0.10 18.91 -22.00
N MET A 283 -0.34 19.93 -21.28
CA MET A 283 -1.61 19.96 -20.57
C MET A 283 -2.43 21.18 -21.02
N SER A 284 -3.75 21.05 -20.99
CA SER A 284 -4.70 22.10 -21.39
C SER A 284 -5.89 22.14 -20.44
N TYR A 285 -6.64 23.24 -20.43
CA TYR A 285 -7.83 23.36 -19.60
C TYR A 285 -9.04 22.62 -20.16
N HIS A 286 -9.79 21.96 -19.29
CA HIS A 286 -11.03 21.27 -19.62
C HIS A 286 -12.25 21.96 -19.00
N ASN A 287 -13.16 22.50 -19.82
CA ASN A 287 -14.48 22.90 -19.31
C ASN A 287 -15.26 21.67 -18.80
N TYR A 288 -16.41 21.91 -18.17
CA TYR A 288 -17.22 20.87 -17.56
C TYR A 288 -17.61 19.76 -18.55
N GLU A 289 -18.02 20.09 -19.76
CA GLU A 289 -18.48 19.12 -20.76
C GLU A 289 -17.33 18.26 -21.30
N THR A 290 -16.19 18.88 -21.62
CA THR A 290 -14.99 18.17 -22.06
C THR A 290 -14.46 17.26 -20.95
N MET A 291 -14.41 17.75 -19.70
CA MET A 291 -14.03 16.93 -18.54
C MET A 291 -14.98 15.75 -18.35
N ALA A 292 -16.30 15.98 -18.38
CA ALA A 292 -17.28 14.91 -18.19
C ALA A 292 -17.15 13.82 -19.26
N THR A 293 -16.96 14.21 -20.52
CA THR A 293 -16.75 13.29 -21.64
C THR A 293 -15.45 12.51 -21.50
N LEU A 294 -14.36 13.19 -21.11
CA LEU A 294 -13.07 12.57 -20.89
C LEU A 294 -13.13 11.50 -19.78
N LEU A 295 -13.74 11.83 -18.65
CA LEU A 295 -13.93 10.90 -17.54
C LEU A 295 -14.82 9.71 -17.95
N ALA A 296 -15.88 9.94 -18.72
CA ALA A 296 -16.71 8.85 -19.24
C ALA A 296 -15.89 7.89 -20.12
N ASN A 297 -15.11 8.42 -21.05
CA ASN A 297 -14.23 7.62 -21.92
C ASN A 297 -13.19 6.81 -21.13
N TYR A 298 -12.62 7.38 -20.07
CA TYR A 298 -11.74 6.63 -19.18
C TYR A 298 -12.47 5.51 -18.43
N SER A 299 -13.69 5.77 -17.96
CA SER A 299 -14.51 4.75 -17.30
C SER A 299 -14.81 3.57 -18.23
N ASP A 300 -15.14 3.87 -19.48
CA ASP A 300 -15.47 2.87 -20.51
C ASP A 300 -14.23 2.06 -20.93
N LYS A 301 -13.05 2.69 -20.96
CA LYS A 301 -11.78 2.03 -21.32
C LYS A 301 -11.22 1.14 -20.20
N TYR A 302 -11.51 1.46 -18.93
CA TYR A 302 -10.97 0.74 -17.77
C TYR A 302 -12.06 0.27 -16.79
N PRO A 303 -13.08 -0.49 -17.23
CA PRO A 303 -14.27 -0.78 -16.43
C PRO A 303 -13.99 -1.62 -15.18
N ASP A 304 -12.96 -2.48 -15.20
CA ASP A 304 -12.63 -3.37 -14.07
C ASP A 304 -12.12 -2.63 -12.82
N ILE A 305 -11.57 -1.43 -13.01
CA ILE A 305 -10.91 -0.65 -11.97
C ILE A 305 -11.47 0.77 -11.84
N THR A 306 -12.50 1.14 -12.59
CA THR A 306 -13.04 2.50 -12.54
C THR A 306 -14.55 2.54 -12.40
N SER A 307 -15.04 3.63 -11.82
CA SER A 307 -16.47 3.95 -11.82
C SER A 307 -16.65 5.46 -11.80
N LEU A 308 -17.44 5.97 -12.74
CA LEU A 308 -17.88 7.36 -12.78
C LEU A 308 -19.30 7.47 -12.23
N PHE A 309 -19.49 8.31 -11.22
CA PHE A 309 -20.81 8.58 -10.65
C PHE A 309 -20.94 10.03 -10.20
N SER A 310 -22.16 10.44 -9.84
CA SER A 310 -22.41 11.78 -9.32
C SER A 310 -22.84 11.75 -7.86
N ILE A 311 -22.33 12.68 -7.07
CA ILE A 311 -22.68 12.84 -5.65
C ILE A 311 -23.80 13.87 -5.42
N GLY A 312 -24.22 14.58 -6.46
CA GLY A 312 -25.23 15.63 -6.41
C GLY A 312 -25.11 16.59 -7.60
N GLU A 313 -25.86 17.69 -7.55
CA GLU A 313 -25.88 18.69 -8.62
C GLU A 313 -25.50 20.06 -8.06
N SER A 314 -24.90 20.90 -8.89
CA SER A 314 -24.68 22.32 -8.62
C SER A 314 -25.98 23.12 -8.65
N VAL A 315 -25.89 24.40 -8.29
CA VAL A 315 -27.01 25.34 -8.42
C VAL A 315 -27.57 25.38 -9.85
N GLN A 316 -26.70 25.36 -10.86
CA GLN A 316 -27.08 25.33 -12.28
C GLN A 316 -27.23 23.91 -12.85
N LYS A 317 -27.48 22.91 -12.01
CA LYS A 317 -27.81 21.54 -12.44
C LYS A 317 -26.68 20.78 -13.14
N ARG A 318 -25.42 21.15 -12.92
CA ARG A 318 -24.26 20.35 -13.34
C ARG A 318 -24.00 19.25 -12.31
N LYS A 319 -23.83 18.01 -12.76
CA LYS A 319 -23.50 16.88 -11.88
C LYS A 319 -22.11 17.07 -11.28
N LEU A 320 -21.97 16.90 -9.98
CA LEU A 320 -20.67 16.81 -9.30
C LEU A 320 -20.15 15.39 -9.53
N LEU A 321 -19.25 15.24 -10.49
CA LEU A 321 -18.75 13.95 -10.96
C LEU A 321 -17.56 13.50 -10.13
N VAL A 322 -17.65 12.27 -9.60
CA VAL A 322 -16.59 11.58 -8.89
C VAL A 322 -16.10 10.41 -9.76
N PHE A 323 -14.79 10.37 -9.99
CA PHE A 323 -14.11 9.30 -10.68
C PHE A 323 -13.40 8.41 -9.65
N ARG A 324 -13.90 7.18 -9.47
CA ARG A 324 -13.30 6.18 -8.58
C ARG A 324 -12.29 5.35 -9.37
N ILE A 325 -11.13 5.09 -8.78
CA ILE A 325 -10.09 4.20 -9.28
C ILE A 325 -9.78 3.16 -8.20
N GLY A 326 -9.81 1.89 -8.56
CA GLY A 326 -9.50 0.76 -7.69
C GLY A 326 -10.36 -0.48 -7.99
N LEU A 327 -9.83 -1.67 -7.68
CA LEU A 327 -10.48 -2.95 -7.95
C LEU A 327 -11.89 -3.05 -7.36
N GLU A 328 -12.91 -3.25 -8.20
CA GLU A 328 -14.31 -3.40 -7.75
C GLU A 328 -14.50 -4.64 -6.87
N SER A 329 -13.77 -5.72 -7.14
CA SER A 329 -13.81 -6.96 -6.33
C SER A 329 -13.42 -6.74 -4.86
N LYS A 330 -12.62 -5.71 -4.58
CA LYS A 330 -12.18 -5.36 -3.22
C LYS A 330 -13.03 -4.25 -2.59
N ARG A 331 -14.08 -3.77 -3.26
CA ARG A 331 -14.94 -2.67 -2.78
C ARG A 331 -15.62 -2.94 -1.44
N ARG A 332 -15.94 -4.21 -1.15
CA ARG A 332 -16.72 -4.62 0.03
C ARG A 332 -15.88 -5.26 1.13
N GLY A 333 -14.59 -4.91 1.22
CA GLY A 333 -13.71 -5.37 2.28
C GLY A 333 -13.05 -4.20 3.02
N ALA A 334 -12.90 -4.32 4.33
CA ALA A 334 -12.14 -3.39 5.15
C ALA A 334 -10.61 -3.40 4.90
N GLU A 335 -10.16 -4.20 3.94
CA GLU A 335 -8.75 -4.37 3.60
C GLU A 335 -8.19 -3.20 2.77
N THR A 336 -9.04 -2.39 2.13
CA THR A 336 -8.61 -1.31 1.23
C THR A 336 -8.78 0.07 1.84
N ALA A 337 -7.75 0.92 1.73
CA ALA A 337 -7.85 2.31 2.15
C ALA A 337 -8.63 3.14 1.12
N ASN A 338 -9.63 3.90 1.57
CA ASN A 338 -10.34 4.87 0.75
C ASN A 338 -9.66 6.24 0.89
N VAL A 339 -9.10 6.75 -0.20
CA VAL A 339 -8.51 8.10 -0.26
C VAL A 339 -9.33 8.94 -1.21
N ARG A 340 -9.59 10.21 -0.87
CA ARG A 340 -10.23 11.14 -1.79
C ARG A 340 -9.38 12.34 -2.13
N PHE A 341 -9.57 12.85 -3.33
CA PHE A 341 -9.03 14.10 -3.82
C PHE A 341 -10.17 15.02 -4.27
N ILE A 342 -10.10 16.30 -3.90
CA ILE A 342 -11.09 17.31 -4.28
C ILE A 342 -10.36 18.50 -4.89
N GLY A 343 -10.80 18.94 -6.06
CA GLY A 343 -10.30 20.11 -6.76
C GLY A 343 -11.43 21.06 -7.12
N GLY A 344 -11.07 22.30 -7.45
CA GLY A 344 -12.03 23.32 -7.87
C GLY A 344 -13.11 23.61 -6.84
N LEU A 345 -12.78 23.58 -5.54
CA LEU A 345 -13.71 23.97 -4.46
C LEU A 345 -14.12 25.44 -4.63
N GLN A 346 -13.16 26.28 -4.98
CA GLN A 346 -13.40 27.58 -5.59
C GLN A 346 -13.21 27.46 -7.11
N GLY A 347 -14.20 27.84 -7.91
CA GLY A 347 -14.24 27.50 -9.33
C GLY A 347 -13.10 28.10 -10.16
N HIS A 348 -12.60 29.27 -9.76
CA HIS A 348 -11.47 29.95 -10.40
C HIS A 348 -10.09 29.27 -10.18
N GLU A 349 -10.00 28.27 -9.30
CA GLU A 349 -8.76 27.54 -9.03
C GLU A 349 -8.57 26.38 -10.03
N ARG A 350 -8.57 26.71 -11.33
CA ARG A 350 -8.60 25.73 -12.42
C ARG A 350 -7.40 24.79 -12.48
N SER A 351 -6.21 25.23 -12.05
CA SER A 351 -5.02 24.35 -12.00
C SER A 351 -5.26 23.13 -11.10
N SER A 352 -5.97 23.30 -9.99
CA SER A 352 -6.32 22.19 -9.10
C SER A 352 -7.17 21.11 -9.79
N THR A 353 -8.08 21.51 -10.69
CA THR A 353 -8.89 20.60 -11.49
C THR A 353 -8.03 19.82 -12.49
N GLU A 354 -7.17 20.50 -13.23
CA GLU A 354 -6.35 19.86 -14.27
C GLU A 354 -5.32 18.88 -13.68
N LEU A 355 -4.74 19.20 -12.52
CA LEU A 355 -3.85 18.27 -11.80
C LEU A 355 -4.55 16.97 -11.41
N LEU A 356 -5.83 17.04 -11.02
CA LEU A 356 -6.61 15.86 -10.67
C LEU A 356 -7.03 15.04 -11.89
N ILE A 357 -7.33 15.70 -13.02
CA ILE A 357 -7.57 15.01 -14.29
C ILE A 357 -6.29 14.30 -14.74
N GLN A 358 -5.14 14.97 -14.66
CA GLN A 358 -3.85 14.38 -14.99
C GLN A 358 -3.47 13.22 -14.06
N LEU A 359 -3.81 13.30 -12.77
CA LEU A 359 -3.64 12.19 -11.84
C LEU A 359 -4.44 10.95 -12.28
N ILE A 360 -5.68 11.13 -12.72
CA ILE A 360 -6.51 10.04 -13.23
C ILE A 360 -5.84 9.42 -14.46
N GLU A 361 -5.48 10.23 -15.45
CA GLU A 361 -4.82 9.74 -16.68
C GLU A 361 -3.50 9.00 -16.36
N TYR A 362 -2.70 9.56 -15.46
CA TYR A 362 -1.43 8.97 -15.04
C TYR A 362 -1.64 7.58 -14.43
N LEU A 363 -2.54 7.45 -13.46
CA LEU A 363 -2.84 6.18 -12.80
C LEU A 363 -3.35 5.12 -13.79
N LEU A 364 -4.25 5.49 -14.70
CA LEU A 364 -4.85 4.56 -15.66
C LEU A 364 -3.89 4.13 -16.77
N SER A 365 -3.09 5.07 -17.30
CA SER A 365 -2.12 4.78 -18.36
C SER A 365 -0.98 3.87 -17.89
N HIS A 366 -0.68 3.88 -16.59
CA HIS A 366 0.38 3.10 -15.95
C HIS A 366 -0.10 1.79 -15.33
N TYR A 367 -1.41 1.60 -15.13
CA TYR A 367 -1.95 0.37 -14.55
C TYR A 367 -1.60 -0.86 -15.41
N LYS A 368 -1.15 -1.94 -14.76
CA LYS A 368 -0.59 -3.19 -15.36
C LYS A 368 0.71 -3.01 -16.16
N LYS A 369 1.22 -1.78 -16.29
CA LYS A 369 2.51 -1.50 -16.95
C LYS A 369 3.61 -1.20 -15.95
N ASP A 370 3.32 -0.30 -15.02
CA ASP A 370 4.22 0.08 -13.93
C ASP A 370 3.87 -0.70 -12.67
N THR A 371 4.86 -1.37 -12.08
CA THR A 371 4.61 -2.25 -10.92
C THR A 371 4.15 -1.47 -9.70
N PHE A 372 4.73 -0.30 -9.45
CA PHE A 372 4.38 0.52 -8.30
C PHE A 372 2.95 1.05 -8.42
N ILE A 373 2.57 1.58 -9.58
CA ILE A 373 1.20 2.08 -9.80
C ILE A 373 0.18 0.95 -9.76
N THR A 374 0.52 -0.22 -10.29
CA THR A 374 -0.36 -1.40 -10.25
C THR A 374 -0.64 -1.82 -8.80
N GLN A 375 0.40 -1.94 -7.98
CA GLN A 375 0.25 -2.28 -6.56
C GLN A 375 -0.58 -1.24 -5.81
N LEU A 376 -0.34 0.05 -6.09
CA LEU A 376 -1.06 1.15 -5.46
C LEU A 376 -2.57 1.08 -5.74
N ILE A 377 -2.97 0.86 -7.00
CA ILE A 377 -4.39 0.73 -7.42
C ILE A 377 -5.01 -0.57 -6.89
N ASP A 378 -4.24 -1.65 -6.80
CA ASP A 378 -4.74 -2.94 -6.31
C ASP A 378 -4.99 -2.95 -4.78
N MET A 379 -4.41 -2.00 -4.04
CA MET A 379 -4.51 -1.88 -2.58
C MET A 379 -5.37 -0.69 -2.10
N THR A 380 -5.63 0.29 -2.96
CA THR A 380 -6.24 1.58 -2.58
C THR A 380 -7.44 1.89 -3.45
N HIS A 381 -8.51 2.42 -2.87
CA HIS A 381 -9.57 3.07 -3.64
C HIS A 381 -9.39 4.57 -3.60
N ILE A 382 -9.20 5.16 -4.77
CA ILE A 382 -8.93 6.58 -4.96
C ILE A 382 -10.19 7.19 -5.56
N TYR A 383 -10.77 8.16 -4.88
CA TYR A 383 -11.95 8.88 -5.33
C TYR A 383 -11.56 10.31 -5.68
N VAL A 384 -11.78 10.71 -6.93
CA VAL A 384 -11.37 12.04 -7.40
C VAL A 384 -12.62 12.84 -7.77
N LEU A 385 -12.80 14.00 -7.14
CA LEU A 385 -13.78 15.03 -7.52
C LEU A 385 -13.00 16.21 -8.13
N PRO A 386 -12.77 16.24 -9.46
CA PRO A 386 -11.90 17.26 -10.05
C PRO A 386 -12.46 18.68 -9.98
N MET A 387 -13.79 18.82 -9.97
CA MET A 387 -14.49 20.09 -10.09
C MET A 387 -15.69 20.16 -9.13
N ALA A 388 -15.46 20.57 -7.89
CA ALA A 388 -16.50 20.69 -6.86
C ALA A 388 -17.46 21.88 -7.07
N ASN A 389 -16.98 22.99 -7.64
CA ASN A 389 -17.77 24.15 -8.04
C ASN A 389 -17.77 24.32 -9.57
N PRO A 390 -18.52 23.48 -10.31
CA PRO A 390 -18.52 23.56 -11.76
C PRO A 390 -19.13 24.87 -12.29
N ASP A 391 -20.08 25.47 -11.57
CA ASP A 391 -20.70 26.73 -12.00
C ASP A 391 -19.72 27.90 -11.94
N GLY A 392 -18.90 27.97 -10.90
CA GLY A 392 -17.82 28.96 -10.80
C GLY A 392 -16.72 28.71 -11.82
N ALA A 393 -16.39 27.44 -12.10
CA ALA A 393 -15.34 27.07 -13.05
C ALA A 393 -15.62 27.56 -14.47
N GLU A 394 -16.87 27.46 -14.94
CA GLU A 394 -17.28 27.96 -16.26
C GLU A 394 -17.16 29.49 -16.40
N LEU A 395 -17.06 30.23 -15.28
CA LEU A 395 -16.91 31.68 -15.27
C LEU A 395 -15.45 32.13 -15.11
N ALA A 396 -14.55 31.21 -14.78
CA ALA A 396 -13.14 31.51 -14.49
C ALA A 396 -12.43 32.15 -15.68
N GLN A 397 -11.53 33.11 -15.40
CA GLN A 397 -10.65 33.67 -16.42
C GLN A 397 -9.30 32.93 -16.41
N LEU A 398 -9.06 32.17 -17.48
CA LEU A 398 -7.81 31.43 -17.67
C LEU A 398 -6.65 32.39 -17.99
N GLY A 399 -5.45 32.06 -17.51
CA GLY A 399 -4.22 32.84 -17.71
C GLY A 399 -4.12 34.12 -16.88
N ARG A 400 -5.07 34.40 -15.97
CA ARG A 400 -5.07 35.59 -15.10
C ARG A 400 -5.07 35.22 -13.62
N CYS A 401 -3.90 35.36 -12.99
CA CYS A 401 -3.70 34.95 -11.59
C CYS A 401 -4.37 35.85 -10.55
N ASP A 402 -4.72 37.08 -10.91
CA ASP A 402 -5.36 38.08 -10.05
C ASP A 402 -6.90 38.04 -10.13
N SER A 403 -7.47 37.25 -11.05
CA SER A 403 -8.91 37.20 -11.26
C SER A 403 -9.61 36.38 -10.18
N THR A 404 -10.61 36.98 -9.54
CA THR A 404 -11.50 36.30 -8.59
C THR A 404 -12.82 35.84 -9.24
N LYS A 405 -12.96 36.04 -10.55
CA LYS A 405 -14.17 35.65 -11.28
C LYS A 405 -14.31 34.13 -11.25
N GLY A 406 -15.44 33.63 -10.76
CA GLY A 406 -15.69 32.20 -10.58
C GLY A 406 -15.25 31.64 -9.23
N LEU A 407 -14.83 32.47 -8.27
CA LEU A 407 -14.49 32.03 -6.92
C LEU A 407 -15.68 31.35 -6.21
N THR A 408 -16.83 32.01 -6.24
CA THR A 408 -18.07 31.56 -5.59
C THR A 408 -18.88 30.63 -6.50
N ASN A 409 -19.87 29.93 -5.94
CA ASN A 409 -20.87 29.20 -6.73
C ASN A 409 -21.89 30.17 -7.38
N ALA A 410 -22.85 29.65 -8.14
CA ALA A 410 -23.84 30.50 -8.82
C ALA A 410 -24.81 31.27 -7.90
N LYS A 411 -24.77 31.05 -6.57
CA LYS A 411 -25.48 31.86 -5.56
C LYS A 411 -24.57 32.86 -4.84
N ASN A 412 -23.37 33.11 -5.37
CA ASN A 412 -22.36 33.97 -4.76
C ASN A 412 -21.90 33.50 -3.36
N VAL A 413 -21.91 32.18 -3.11
CA VAL A 413 -21.40 31.58 -1.87
C VAL A 413 -20.03 30.98 -2.11
N ASP A 414 -19.05 31.29 -1.26
CA ASP A 414 -17.79 30.56 -1.19
C ASP A 414 -18.05 29.20 -0.55
N LEU A 415 -17.84 28.11 -1.30
CA LEU A 415 -18.14 26.77 -0.81
C LEU A 415 -17.30 26.43 0.42
N ASP A 416 -16.07 26.92 0.50
CA ASP A 416 -15.17 26.67 1.63
C ASP A 416 -15.55 27.45 2.92
N GLN A 417 -16.64 28.21 2.90
CA GLN A 417 -17.18 28.89 4.08
C GLN A 417 -18.56 28.37 4.47
N SER A 418 -19.00 27.26 3.85
CA SER A 418 -20.40 26.81 3.91
C SER A 418 -20.62 25.47 4.61
N PHE A 419 -19.55 24.85 5.14
CA PHE A 419 -19.61 23.56 5.82
C PHE A 419 -20.09 23.65 7.29
N PHE A 420 -19.90 24.79 7.97
CA PHE A 420 -20.48 25.05 9.29
C PHE A 420 -21.12 26.44 9.38
N ASP A 421 -22.14 26.58 10.24
CA ASP A 421 -22.76 27.89 10.56
C ASP A 421 -22.01 28.54 11.74
N GLY A 422 -20.86 29.18 11.45
CA GLY A 422 -20.12 30.03 12.38
C GLY A 422 -19.90 29.48 13.82
N ILE A 423 -19.91 30.39 14.79
CA ILE A 423 -19.53 30.23 16.22
C ILE A 423 -20.20 29.01 16.91
N ASN A 424 -21.37 28.58 16.44
CA ASN A 424 -22.14 27.51 17.12
C ASN A 424 -21.78 26.09 16.68
N LYS A 425 -20.84 25.88 15.73
CA LYS A 425 -20.38 24.56 15.23
C LYS A 425 -21.50 23.57 14.85
N ARG A 426 -22.75 24.01 14.69
CA ARG A 426 -23.88 23.15 14.28
C ARG A 426 -23.99 23.15 12.77
N SER A 427 -23.92 21.97 12.15
CA SER A 427 -24.22 21.80 10.73
C SER A 427 -25.72 21.99 10.51
N LEU A 428 -26.15 23.21 10.17
CA LEU A 428 -27.51 23.45 9.69
C LEU A 428 -27.58 23.09 8.20
N GLU A 429 -27.91 21.82 7.92
CA GLU A 429 -28.05 21.31 6.55
C GLU A 429 -29.00 22.17 5.72
N SER A 430 -30.04 22.78 6.31
CA SER A 430 -31.01 23.61 5.58
C SER A 430 -30.39 24.82 4.85
N LYS A 431 -29.32 25.43 5.38
CA LYS A 431 -28.69 26.64 4.81
C LYS A 431 -27.54 26.37 3.83
N SER A 432 -26.97 25.17 3.81
CA SER A 432 -25.83 24.86 2.93
C SER A 432 -26.23 24.85 1.45
N PRO A 433 -25.36 25.33 0.54
CA PRO A 433 -25.58 25.24 -0.90
C PRO A 433 -25.59 23.77 -1.35
N PRO A 434 -26.17 23.45 -2.53
CA PRO A 434 -26.37 22.07 -2.97
C PRO A 434 -25.05 21.31 -3.14
N GLU A 435 -23.97 21.97 -3.59
CA GLU A 435 -22.64 21.38 -3.70
C GLU A 435 -22.11 20.91 -2.33
N THR A 436 -22.21 21.78 -1.33
CA THR A 436 -21.78 21.46 0.04
C THR A 436 -22.62 20.36 0.67
N LYS A 437 -23.93 20.34 0.43
CA LYS A 437 -24.80 19.24 0.86
C LYS A 437 -24.37 17.91 0.25
N ALA A 438 -24.05 17.90 -1.04
CA ALA A 438 -23.55 16.71 -1.75
C ALA A 438 -22.23 16.21 -1.13
N ILE A 439 -21.26 17.09 -0.89
CA ILE A 439 -19.97 16.72 -0.29
C ILE A 439 -20.15 16.22 1.14
N LYS A 440 -21.01 16.86 1.96
CA LYS A 440 -21.31 16.40 3.33
C LYS A 440 -21.91 15.01 3.34
N LYS A 441 -22.92 14.77 2.49
CA LYS A 441 -23.58 13.46 2.34
C LYS A 441 -22.58 12.41 1.90
N TRP A 442 -21.75 12.73 0.91
CA TRP A 442 -20.72 11.82 0.40
C TRP A 442 -19.66 11.48 1.45
N THR A 443 -19.20 12.46 2.23
CA THR A 443 -18.25 12.26 3.34
C THR A 443 -18.79 11.30 4.40
N LYS A 444 -20.10 11.30 4.65
CA LYS A 444 -20.75 10.39 5.60
C LYS A 444 -21.05 9.02 5.00
N ALA A 445 -21.26 8.94 3.68
CA ALA A 445 -21.63 7.71 2.99
C ALA A 445 -20.43 6.79 2.73
N GLU A 446 -19.24 7.37 2.58
CA GLU A 446 -18.02 6.64 2.28
C GLU A 446 -17.01 6.76 3.45
N ASN A 447 -16.36 5.66 3.78
CA ASN A 447 -15.40 5.58 4.89
C ASN A 447 -14.00 6.06 4.45
N PHE A 448 -13.87 7.34 4.14
CA PHE A 448 -12.57 7.92 3.75
C PHE A 448 -11.56 7.88 4.90
N LEU A 449 -10.33 7.49 4.58
CA LEU A 449 -9.18 7.52 5.49
C LEU A 449 -8.48 8.87 5.40
N VAL A 450 -8.11 9.28 4.19
CA VAL A 450 -7.39 10.53 3.93
C VAL A 450 -8.12 11.30 2.84
N SER A 451 -8.18 12.61 3.01
CA SER A 451 -8.69 13.53 1.99
C SER A 451 -7.67 14.61 1.69
N VAL A 452 -7.43 14.85 0.41
CA VAL A 452 -6.57 15.93 -0.07
C VAL A 452 -7.39 16.86 -0.94
N THR A 453 -7.64 18.06 -0.44
CA THR A 453 -8.25 19.13 -1.22
C THR A 453 -7.15 20.00 -1.82
N LEU A 454 -7.05 20.03 -3.15
CA LEU A 454 -6.11 20.88 -3.86
C LEU A 454 -6.66 22.31 -3.93
N ARG A 455 -5.83 23.28 -3.53
CA ARG A 455 -6.13 24.71 -3.47
C ARG A 455 -5.02 25.51 -4.16
N THR A 456 -5.22 26.80 -4.35
CA THR A 456 -4.23 27.70 -4.97
C THR A 456 -4.07 28.98 -4.15
N GLY A 457 -3.13 29.84 -4.54
CA GLY A 457 -2.75 31.04 -3.79
C GLY A 457 -1.53 30.83 -2.89
N GLY A 458 -0.81 29.70 -3.03
CA GLY A 458 0.34 29.34 -2.20
C GLY A 458 1.09 28.12 -2.69
N ASN A 459 2.20 27.82 -2.03
CA ASN A 459 2.94 26.56 -2.16
C ASN A 459 3.21 26.01 -0.75
N VAL A 460 2.19 25.38 -0.16
CA VAL A 460 2.17 24.98 1.26
C VAL A 460 1.12 23.90 1.51
N VAL A 461 1.39 22.99 2.46
CA VAL A 461 0.37 22.07 2.97
C VAL A 461 -0.23 22.61 4.26
N THR A 462 -1.56 22.64 4.36
CA THR A 462 -2.24 23.02 5.59
C THR A 462 -3.09 21.90 6.16
N TYR A 463 -3.13 21.84 7.48
CA TYR A 463 -3.89 20.87 8.26
C TYR A 463 -4.81 21.60 9.24
N PRO A 464 -5.85 20.92 9.76
CA PRO A 464 -6.80 21.54 10.68
C PRO A 464 -6.12 22.15 11.92
N PHE A 465 -6.62 23.25 12.49
CA PHE A 465 -7.88 23.93 12.15
C PHE A 465 -7.68 25.20 11.29
N SER A 466 -8.70 25.59 10.52
CA SER A 466 -8.77 26.87 9.78
C SER A 466 -9.48 27.98 10.54
N SER A 467 -10.40 27.67 11.46
CA SER A 467 -11.07 28.66 12.29
C SER A 467 -10.15 29.27 13.34
N THR A 468 -10.31 30.57 13.61
CA THR A 468 -9.62 31.30 14.68
C THR A 468 -10.40 31.34 16.00
N ASP A 469 -11.68 30.97 15.98
CA ASP A 469 -12.61 31.10 17.13
C ASP A 469 -12.44 29.97 18.16
N SER A 470 -11.70 28.92 17.83
CA SER A 470 -11.44 27.81 18.73
C SER A 470 -10.24 28.08 19.63
N CYS A 471 -10.48 28.54 20.86
CA CYS A 471 -9.50 28.56 21.97
C CYS A 471 -8.95 27.16 22.36
N GLU A 472 -9.22 26.09 21.60
CA GLU A 472 -8.48 24.81 21.64
C GLU A 472 -7.12 24.87 20.92
N TYR A 473 -6.57 26.08 20.76
CA TYR A 473 -5.24 26.37 20.20
C TYR A 473 -4.06 25.70 20.93
N LEU A 474 -4.29 24.94 21.99
CA LEU A 474 -3.27 24.60 22.99
C LEU A 474 -2.93 23.11 23.14
N ASN A 475 -3.29 22.23 22.19
CA ASN A 475 -2.69 20.87 22.19
C ASN A 475 -2.54 20.17 20.83
N ILE A 476 -2.41 20.93 19.74
CA ILE A 476 -1.91 20.39 18.45
C ILE A 476 -0.38 20.18 18.49
N SER A 477 0.30 20.46 19.61
CA SER A 477 1.67 19.95 19.84
C SER A 477 1.75 18.41 19.79
N ASN A 478 0.60 17.72 19.89
CA ASN A 478 0.44 16.28 19.68
C ASN A 478 -0.28 15.92 18.34
N ALA A 479 -0.31 16.80 17.34
CA ALA A 479 -0.85 16.52 16.00
C ALA A 479 0.13 15.71 15.12
N ASN A 480 0.77 14.72 15.72
CA ASN A 480 1.88 13.97 15.13
C ASN A 480 1.52 13.35 13.77
N ARG A 481 0.26 12.95 13.55
CA ARG A 481 -0.15 12.32 12.29
C ARG A 481 -0.49 13.28 11.15
N PHE A 482 -1.21 14.38 11.40
CA PHE A 482 -1.43 15.40 10.37
C PHE A 482 -0.09 15.97 9.88
N ILE A 483 0.81 16.28 10.82
CA ILE A 483 2.17 16.75 10.52
C ILE A 483 2.97 15.70 9.73
N SER A 484 2.76 14.42 10.01
CA SER A 484 3.39 13.32 9.28
C SER A 484 2.93 13.24 7.83
N LEU A 485 1.62 13.31 7.59
CA LEU A 485 1.07 13.31 6.24
C LEU A 485 1.47 14.57 5.46
N THR A 486 1.52 15.75 6.12
CA THR A 486 2.03 16.97 5.47
C THR A 486 3.51 16.88 5.12
N LYS A 487 4.33 16.16 5.91
CA LYS A 487 5.74 15.89 5.59
C LYS A 487 5.89 15.11 4.29
N LEU A 488 5.05 14.08 4.05
CA LEU A 488 5.07 13.32 2.79
C LEU A 488 4.80 14.21 1.58
N MET A 489 3.79 15.08 1.69
CA MET A 489 3.36 15.97 0.61
C MET A 489 4.37 17.08 0.26
N ARG A 490 5.28 17.43 1.17
CA ARG A 490 6.29 18.48 0.92
C ARG A 490 7.69 17.95 0.62
N PHE A 491 8.08 16.81 1.21
CA PHE A 491 9.49 16.39 1.28
C PHE A 491 10.10 16.12 -0.10
N ARG A 492 9.31 15.51 -1.00
CA ARG A 492 9.70 15.23 -2.39
C ARG A 492 9.28 16.32 -3.38
N HIS A 493 8.63 17.38 -2.90
CA HIS A 493 8.27 18.51 -3.76
C HIS A 493 9.52 19.36 -4.04
N LYS A 494 9.63 19.92 -5.25
CA LYS A 494 10.79 20.69 -5.72
C LYS A 494 11.25 21.78 -4.75
N ASP A 495 10.33 22.60 -4.25
CA ASP A 495 10.60 23.80 -3.43
C ASP A 495 9.71 23.95 -2.18
N MET A 496 8.54 23.31 -2.10
CA MET A 496 7.63 23.38 -0.94
C MET A 496 8.35 23.06 0.39
N HIS A 497 9.24 22.05 0.43
CA HIS A 497 10.00 21.70 1.63
C HIS A 497 10.92 22.82 2.14
N MET A 498 11.35 23.74 1.27
CA MET A 498 12.25 24.85 1.60
C MET A 498 11.55 25.95 2.42
N GLY A 499 10.21 25.98 2.43
CA GLY A 499 9.45 26.88 3.30
C GLY A 499 9.39 28.34 2.84
N SER A 500 9.48 28.58 1.53
CA SER A 500 9.38 29.90 0.91
C SER A 500 8.16 29.96 -0.02
N ALA A 501 6.96 30.12 0.54
CA ALA A 501 5.75 30.40 -0.24
C ALA A 501 5.82 31.81 -0.86
N ARG A 502 6.64 31.99 -1.90
CA ARG A 502 6.85 33.27 -2.59
C ARG A 502 5.81 33.44 -3.68
N CYS A 503 4.64 33.98 -3.32
CA CYS A 503 3.68 34.47 -4.31
C CYS A 503 3.93 35.96 -4.53
N GLY A 504 4.53 36.31 -5.68
CA GLY A 504 5.15 37.61 -5.97
C GLY A 504 4.23 38.83 -6.12
N HIS A 505 3.07 38.89 -5.47
CA HIS A 505 2.20 40.07 -5.51
C HIS A 505 1.90 40.61 -4.10
N GLY A 506 2.61 41.70 -3.77
CA GLY A 506 2.46 42.48 -2.53
C GLY A 506 3.29 41.96 -1.35
N ASN A 507 3.30 42.72 -0.24
CA ASN A 507 3.97 42.42 1.04
C ASN A 507 3.46 41.16 1.77
N ARG A 508 3.05 40.10 1.05
CA ARG A 508 2.52 38.84 1.59
C ARG A 508 3.50 37.67 1.42
N ASN A 509 4.80 37.93 1.40
CA ASN A 509 5.81 36.88 1.60
C ASN A 509 5.69 36.37 3.04
N ARG A 510 4.83 35.36 3.26
CA ARG A 510 4.78 34.64 4.52
C ARG A 510 5.84 33.55 4.49
N LEU A 511 6.91 33.75 5.26
CA LEU A 511 7.90 32.72 5.54
C LEU A 511 7.23 31.62 6.38
N ILE A 512 6.82 30.53 5.74
CA ILE A 512 6.34 29.34 6.42
C ILE A 512 7.48 28.36 6.50
N LYS A 513 8.20 28.40 7.62
CA LYS A 513 9.26 27.44 7.90
C LYS A 513 8.75 26.04 7.63
N ASN A 514 9.52 25.27 6.87
CA ASN A 514 9.23 23.88 6.53
C ASN A 514 8.02 23.65 5.60
N GLY A 515 7.36 24.64 5.00
CA GLY A 515 6.37 24.36 3.94
C GLY A 515 5.07 23.68 4.35
N PHE A 516 4.74 23.69 5.65
CA PHE A 516 3.44 23.30 6.15
C PHE A 516 3.03 24.19 7.33
N THR A 517 1.73 24.40 7.54
CA THR A 517 1.21 25.21 8.65
C THR A 517 -0.23 24.83 8.99
N THR A 518 -0.79 25.34 10.09
CA THR A 518 -2.23 25.19 10.34
C THR A 518 -3.03 26.07 9.37
N GLY A 519 -4.25 25.64 9.02
CA GLY A 519 -5.15 26.39 8.15
C GLY A 519 -5.38 27.82 8.65
N SER A 520 -5.53 28.00 9.96
CA SER A 520 -5.82 29.29 10.60
C SER A 520 -4.67 30.29 10.50
N ILE A 521 -3.42 29.82 10.40
CA ILE A 521 -2.26 30.69 10.17
C ILE A 521 -2.16 31.07 8.68
N TRP A 522 -2.49 30.16 7.78
CA TRP A 522 -2.38 30.40 6.34
C TRP A 522 -3.54 31.24 5.80
N HIS A 523 -4.75 30.69 5.91
CA HIS A 523 -5.98 31.27 5.40
C HIS A 523 -7.09 31.06 6.45
N PRO A 524 -7.20 31.95 7.45
CA PRO A 524 -8.26 31.90 8.45
C PRO A 524 -9.62 31.78 7.78
N THR A 525 -10.37 30.73 8.10
CA THR A 525 -11.67 30.45 7.45
C THR A 525 -12.58 29.72 8.42
N ASN A 526 -13.77 30.27 8.63
CA ASN A 526 -14.82 29.65 9.40
C ASN A 526 -15.72 28.82 8.47
N GLY A 527 -16.06 27.59 8.88
CA GLY A 527 -16.93 26.73 8.08
C GLY A 527 -16.25 26.04 6.89
N SER A 528 -14.94 25.77 6.98
CA SER A 528 -14.17 25.08 5.94
C SER A 528 -14.47 23.59 5.84
N LEU A 529 -14.19 23.04 4.66
CA LEU A 529 -14.16 21.58 4.47
C LEU A 529 -13.04 20.95 5.31
N LEU A 530 -11.90 21.65 5.47
CA LEU A 530 -10.77 21.25 6.31
C LEU A 530 -11.22 20.89 7.74
N ASP A 531 -11.93 21.80 8.38
CA ASP A 531 -12.42 21.62 9.75
C ASP A 531 -13.60 20.63 9.81
N TYR A 532 -14.36 20.51 8.72
CA TYR A 532 -15.48 19.57 8.64
C TYR A 532 -14.99 18.13 8.59
N GLY A 533 -13.97 17.85 7.77
CA GLY A 533 -13.35 16.53 7.70
C GLY A 533 -12.86 16.05 9.07
N PHE A 534 -12.17 16.91 9.81
CA PHE A 534 -11.67 16.62 11.17
C PHE A 534 -12.79 16.33 12.17
N ASN A 535 -13.83 17.17 12.21
CA ASN A 535 -14.85 17.10 13.27
C ASN A 535 -15.99 16.10 12.98
N ALA A 536 -16.34 15.90 11.70
CA ALA A 536 -17.55 15.18 11.31
C ALA A 536 -17.29 13.76 10.81
N SER A 537 -16.03 13.33 10.68
CA SER A 537 -15.67 12.05 10.09
C SER A 537 -14.31 11.53 10.57
N ASN A 538 -13.99 10.28 10.25
CA ASN A 538 -12.68 9.68 10.51
C ASN A 538 -11.54 10.25 9.63
N VAL A 539 -11.84 11.19 8.73
CA VAL A 539 -10.96 11.61 7.64
C VAL A 539 -9.83 12.51 8.11
N TYR A 540 -8.60 12.17 7.72
CA TYR A 540 -7.48 13.10 7.77
C TYR A 540 -7.54 14.05 6.56
N GLU A 541 -8.25 15.18 6.71
CA GLU A 541 -8.41 16.21 5.67
C GLU A 541 -7.19 17.15 5.62
N LEU A 542 -6.61 17.32 4.44
CA LEU A 542 -5.47 18.19 4.17
C LEU A 542 -5.77 19.13 3.01
N TYR A 543 -5.33 20.38 3.12
CA TYR A 543 -5.31 21.30 1.99
C TYR A 543 -3.91 21.39 1.43
N VAL A 544 -3.75 21.18 0.14
CA VAL A 544 -2.47 21.29 -0.56
C VAL A 544 -2.57 22.46 -1.52
N TYR A 545 -1.85 23.53 -1.23
CA TYR A 545 -1.77 24.69 -2.09
C TYR A 545 -0.72 24.41 -3.17
N VAL A 546 -1.18 24.18 -4.40
CA VAL A 546 -0.34 23.67 -5.49
C VAL A 546 0.43 24.74 -6.26
N GLY A 547 0.05 26.00 -6.08
CA GLY A 547 0.68 27.11 -6.77
C GLY A 547 0.03 28.43 -6.41
N CYS A 548 0.75 29.51 -6.69
CA CYS A 548 0.29 30.87 -6.41
C CYS A 548 -0.87 31.31 -7.31
N CYS A 549 -0.90 30.81 -8.54
CA CYS A 549 -1.90 31.19 -9.53
C CYS A 549 -3.04 30.16 -9.56
N GLY A 550 -4.29 30.65 -9.46
CA GLY A 550 -5.48 29.80 -9.57
C GLY A 550 -5.67 29.21 -10.96
N SER A 551 -5.46 30.03 -11.99
CA SER A 551 -5.61 29.65 -13.40
C SER A 551 -4.41 30.17 -14.22
N PRO A 552 -3.21 29.57 -14.08
CA PRO A 552 -2.01 29.98 -14.82
C PRO A 552 -2.16 29.72 -16.34
N PRO A 553 -1.25 30.26 -17.17
CA PRO A 553 -1.14 29.85 -18.57
C PRO A 553 -0.94 28.33 -18.71
N GLU A 554 -1.45 27.74 -19.79
CA GLU A 554 -1.39 26.28 -20.01
C GLU A 554 0.03 25.71 -20.03
N SER A 555 1.01 26.50 -20.47
CA SER A 555 2.42 26.12 -20.48
C SER A 555 3.00 25.83 -19.09
N GLU A 556 2.38 26.32 -18.01
CA GLU A 556 2.84 26.10 -16.64
C GLU A 556 2.20 24.85 -15.99
N LEU A 557 1.13 24.29 -16.58
CA LEU A 557 0.39 23.18 -15.98
C LEU A 557 1.23 21.90 -15.87
N SER A 558 2.06 21.60 -16.87
CA SER A 558 2.93 20.41 -16.87
C SER A 558 4.04 20.50 -15.82
N ASP A 559 4.55 21.71 -15.57
CA ASP A 559 5.51 21.97 -14.49
C ASP A 559 4.85 21.79 -13.12
N LEU A 560 3.65 22.33 -12.92
CA LEU A 560 2.87 22.13 -11.70
C LEU A 560 2.59 20.63 -11.44
N TRP A 561 2.23 19.89 -12.48
CA TRP A 561 2.03 18.44 -12.38
C TRP A 561 3.30 17.73 -11.95
N ARG A 562 4.43 18.00 -12.63
CA ARG A 562 5.71 17.35 -12.32
C ARG A 562 6.16 17.61 -10.89
N ASP A 563 5.95 18.82 -10.38
CA ASP A 563 6.33 19.18 -9.02
C ASP A 563 5.46 18.48 -7.95
N HIS A 564 4.20 18.13 -8.27
CA HIS A 564 3.24 17.51 -7.34
C HIS A 564 3.05 16.00 -7.51
N LYS A 565 3.40 15.43 -8.67
CA LYS A 565 3.21 14.01 -8.98
C LYS A 565 3.84 13.10 -7.92
N THR A 566 5.14 13.27 -7.67
CA THR A 566 5.87 12.41 -6.72
C THR A 566 5.32 12.52 -5.29
N PRO A 567 5.10 13.72 -4.71
CA PRO A 567 4.47 13.84 -3.40
C PRO A 567 3.10 13.17 -3.27
N VAL A 568 2.22 13.29 -4.28
CA VAL A 568 0.89 12.65 -4.27
C VAL A 568 0.99 11.13 -4.28
N LEU A 569 1.88 10.58 -5.10
CA LEU A 569 2.13 9.14 -5.16
C LEU A 569 2.73 8.60 -3.85
N GLU A 570 3.64 9.35 -3.23
CA GLU A 570 4.22 9.01 -1.93
C GLU A 570 3.16 8.99 -0.82
N LEU A 571 2.25 9.98 -0.81
CA LEU A 571 1.12 9.96 0.10
C LEU A 571 0.29 8.69 -0.10
N LEU A 572 -0.13 8.41 -1.34
CA LEU A 572 -0.96 7.25 -1.68
C LEU A 572 -0.30 5.92 -1.31
N ASN A 573 1.02 5.80 -1.50
CA ASN A 573 1.76 4.61 -1.08
C ASN A 573 1.78 4.45 0.45
N ASN A 574 1.94 5.56 1.18
CA ASN A 574 2.08 5.54 2.64
C ASN A 574 0.76 5.56 3.40
N VAL A 575 -0.40 5.85 2.78
CA VAL A 575 -1.69 5.78 3.48
C VAL A 575 -2.06 4.37 3.90
N ASN A 576 -1.51 3.35 3.23
CA ASN A 576 -1.73 1.95 3.55
C ASN A 576 -0.91 1.49 4.76
N ASN A 577 0.13 2.23 5.13
CA ASN A 577 0.94 1.97 6.33
C ASN A 577 0.17 2.34 7.59
N GLY A 578 0.21 1.46 8.59
CA GLY A 578 -0.44 1.65 9.87
C GLY A 578 -1.03 0.35 10.38
N ILE A 579 -2.10 0.47 11.17
CA ILE A 579 -2.88 -0.68 11.66
C ILE A 579 -4.26 -0.69 11.03
N HIS A 580 -4.79 -1.89 10.82
CA HIS A 580 -6.16 -2.11 10.41
C HIS A 580 -6.67 -3.40 11.05
N GLY A 581 -7.98 -3.56 11.14
CA GLY A 581 -8.57 -4.77 11.71
C GLY A 581 -10.00 -4.57 12.15
N ARG A 582 -10.42 -5.31 13.18
CA ARG A 582 -11.80 -5.35 13.69
C ARG A 582 -11.85 -5.18 15.20
N VAL A 583 -12.85 -4.47 15.68
CA VAL A 583 -13.27 -4.46 17.09
C VAL A 583 -14.42 -5.46 17.23
N VAL A 584 -14.27 -6.46 18.09
CA VAL A 584 -15.22 -7.56 18.24
C VAL A 584 -15.57 -7.80 19.71
N ASP A 585 -16.73 -8.39 19.94
CA ASP A 585 -17.16 -8.85 21.26
C ASP A 585 -16.59 -10.24 21.60
N GLU A 586 -16.93 -10.74 22.79
CA GLU A 586 -16.52 -12.07 23.30
C GLU A 586 -16.96 -13.23 22.40
N ASN A 587 -17.97 -13.03 21.54
CA ASN A 587 -18.47 -14.03 20.60
C ASN A 587 -17.89 -13.87 19.19
N GLY A 588 -16.98 -12.92 18.99
CA GLY A 588 -16.41 -12.59 17.68
C GLY A 588 -17.34 -11.77 16.77
N SER A 589 -18.43 -11.21 17.30
CA SER A 589 -19.32 -10.31 16.56
C SER A 589 -18.75 -8.91 16.50
N GLY A 590 -18.85 -8.25 15.35
CA GLY A 590 -18.35 -6.89 15.17
C GLY A 590 -19.05 -5.86 16.04
N ILE A 591 -18.28 -4.90 16.57
CA ILE A 591 -18.79 -3.79 17.36
C ILE A 591 -18.73 -2.52 16.51
N GLY A 592 -19.89 -2.07 16.04
CA GLY A 592 -20.03 -0.80 15.33
C GLY A 592 -19.90 0.41 16.25
N SER A 593 -19.51 1.54 15.66
CA SER A 593 -19.29 2.84 16.33
C SER A 593 -18.33 2.82 17.53
N ALA A 594 -17.46 1.81 17.68
CA ALA A 594 -16.44 1.82 18.72
C ALA A 594 -15.41 2.92 18.45
N GLN A 595 -15.05 3.67 19.48
CA GLN A 595 -14.07 4.75 19.43
C GLN A 595 -12.68 4.21 19.77
N ILE A 596 -11.69 4.53 18.93
CA ILE A 596 -10.29 4.17 19.09
C ILE A 596 -9.48 5.46 19.24
N LEU A 597 -8.83 5.58 20.39
CA LEU A 597 -7.95 6.67 20.76
C LEU A 597 -6.51 6.18 20.71
N VAL A 598 -5.66 6.87 19.95
CA VAL A 598 -4.22 6.60 19.94
C VAL A 598 -3.54 7.62 20.84
N GLU A 599 -2.75 7.17 21.80
CA GLU A 599 -2.01 8.06 22.69
C GLU A 599 -1.15 9.04 21.87
N ASN A 600 -1.16 10.33 22.24
CA ASN A 600 -0.46 11.41 21.53
C ASN A 600 -0.90 11.65 20.08
N ILE A 601 -2.12 11.23 19.71
CA ILE A 601 -2.79 11.62 18.47
C ILE A 601 -4.18 12.16 18.81
N ALA A 602 -4.41 13.44 18.56
CA ALA A 602 -5.65 14.11 18.95
C ALA A 602 -6.89 13.70 18.11
N HIS A 603 -6.68 13.12 16.92
CA HIS A 603 -7.76 12.73 16.02
C HIS A 603 -8.46 11.47 16.52
N LYS A 604 -9.77 11.52 16.70
CA LYS A 604 -10.60 10.38 17.12
C LYS A 604 -10.96 9.54 15.91
N VAL A 605 -10.76 8.22 16.01
CA VAL A 605 -11.15 7.27 14.97
C VAL A 605 -12.27 6.39 15.49
N TYR A 606 -13.30 6.16 14.68
CA TYR A 606 -14.38 5.24 14.99
C TYR A 606 -14.35 4.06 14.02
N THR A 607 -14.89 2.91 14.43
CA THR A 607 -15.10 1.79 13.50
C THR A 607 -16.01 2.19 12.34
N THR A 608 -15.68 1.72 11.14
CA THR A 608 -16.24 2.16 9.86
C THR A 608 -17.56 1.49 9.49
N ASP A 609 -17.91 0.38 10.12
CA ASP A 609 -19.11 -0.39 9.84
C ASP A 609 -19.61 -1.17 11.07
N SER A 610 -20.74 -1.87 10.92
CA SER A 610 -21.33 -2.74 11.95
C SER A 610 -20.49 -3.99 12.23
N GLU A 611 -19.57 -4.35 11.34
CA GLU A 611 -18.65 -5.47 11.51
C GLU A 611 -17.42 -5.10 12.35
N GLY A 612 -17.35 -3.84 12.81
CA GLY A 612 -16.33 -3.31 13.70
C GLY A 612 -15.01 -2.99 13.01
N HIS A 613 -14.98 -2.87 11.69
CA HIS A 613 -13.73 -2.62 11.00
C HIS A 613 -13.15 -1.25 11.29
N TYR A 614 -11.82 -1.12 11.26
CA TYR A 614 -11.15 0.17 11.39
C TYR A 614 -9.81 0.18 10.66
N ARG A 615 -9.33 1.40 10.36
CA ARG A 615 -7.99 1.65 9.83
C ARG A 615 -7.43 2.93 10.41
N ILE A 616 -6.19 2.87 10.86
CA ILE A 616 -5.47 4.02 11.41
C ILE A 616 -4.11 4.09 10.72
N PRO A 617 -3.86 5.14 9.92
CA PRO A 617 -2.59 5.28 9.25
C PRO A 617 -1.54 5.67 10.30
N LEU A 618 -0.49 4.88 10.47
CA LEU A 618 0.56 5.07 11.47
C LEU A 618 1.92 4.69 10.87
N TYR A 619 3.00 5.26 11.39
CA TYR A 619 4.36 4.86 11.00
C TYR A 619 4.86 3.72 11.87
N GLU A 620 5.99 3.13 11.50
CA GLU A 620 6.72 2.21 12.36
C GLU A 620 6.93 2.81 13.76
N GLY A 621 6.74 1.99 14.78
CA GLY A 621 6.77 2.45 16.16
C GLY A 621 5.84 1.67 17.07
N LYS A 622 5.82 2.08 18.34
CA LYS A 622 4.96 1.51 19.37
C LYS A 622 3.89 2.54 19.77
N TYR A 623 2.64 2.09 19.80
CA TYR A 623 1.49 2.94 20.09
C TYR A 623 0.63 2.27 21.16
N VAL A 624 0.05 3.10 22.01
CA VAL A 624 -0.96 2.69 22.98
C VAL A 624 -2.32 3.11 22.43
N LEU A 625 -3.22 2.13 22.35
CA LEU A 625 -4.58 2.28 21.86
C LEU A 625 -5.53 2.12 23.03
N THR A 626 -6.44 3.08 23.20
CA THR A 626 -7.57 2.98 24.14
C THR A 626 -8.86 2.90 23.33
N ILE A 627 -9.66 1.87 23.58
CA ILE A 627 -10.87 1.58 22.84
C ILE A 627 -12.07 1.67 23.78
N GLU A 628 -13.07 2.42 23.36
CA GLU A 628 -14.30 2.68 24.11
C GLU A 628 -15.50 2.39 23.21
N ALA A 629 -16.49 1.65 23.72
CA ALA A 629 -17.72 1.37 23.01
C ALA A 629 -18.89 1.32 24.00
N ASP A 630 -20.05 1.79 23.57
CA ASP A 630 -21.25 1.80 24.42
C ASP A 630 -21.66 0.37 24.81
N GLY A 631 -21.83 0.14 26.12
CA GLY A 631 -22.18 -1.19 26.64
C GLY A 631 -21.01 -2.14 26.82
N PHE A 632 -19.76 -1.66 26.72
CA PHE A 632 -18.54 -2.43 26.92
C PHE A 632 -17.56 -1.72 27.85
N TRP A 633 -16.65 -2.49 28.46
CA TRP A 633 -15.56 -1.94 29.26
C TRP A 633 -14.46 -1.35 28.36
N PRO A 634 -13.91 -0.15 28.69
CA PRO A 634 -12.76 0.38 27.99
C PRO A 634 -11.57 -0.58 28.02
N SER A 635 -10.90 -0.73 26.88
CA SER A 635 -9.78 -1.65 26.69
C SER A 635 -8.54 -0.87 26.27
N THR A 636 -7.38 -1.19 26.84
CA THR A 636 -6.10 -0.59 26.43
C THR A 636 -5.19 -1.67 25.85
N LYS A 637 -4.69 -1.45 24.64
CA LYS A 637 -3.82 -2.37 23.89
C LYS A 637 -2.56 -1.67 23.43
N MET A 638 -1.45 -2.40 23.33
CA MET A 638 -0.21 -1.92 22.76
C MET A 638 -0.04 -2.50 21.35
N ALA A 639 0.12 -1.64 20.35
CA ALA A 639 0.37 -2.02 18.97
C ALA A 639 1.82 -1.69 18.59
N THR A 640 2.53 -2.63 17.97
CA THR A 640 3.87 -2.41 17.39
C THR A 640 3.76 -2.55 15.88
N ILE A 641 4.23 -1.53 15.16
CA ILE A 641 4.10 -1.43 13.70
C ILE A 641 5.47 -1.62 13.09
N PHE A 642 5.58 -2.58 12.18
CA PHE A 642 6.80 -2.84 11.40
C PHE A 642 6.63 -2.35 9.97
N SER A 643 7.70 -1.79 9.41
CA SER A 643 7.72 -1.36 8.00
C SER A 643 7.62 -2.58 7.07
N GLY A 644 6.78 -2.48 6.03
CA GLY A 644 6.64 -3.51 4.99
C GLY A 644 5.89 -4.79 5.43
N GLN A 645 5.20 -4.77 6.57
CA GLN A 645 4.35 -5.88 7.04
C GLN A 645 2.87 -5.48 7.09
N ASP A 646 2.01 -6.49 6.94
CA ASP A 646 0.58 -6.33 7.09
C ASP A 646 0.20 -6.34 8.59
N ASN A 647 -0.04 -5.17 9.16
CA ASN A 647 -0.30 -5.03 10.60
C ASN A 647 -1.80 -5.18 10.91
N LEU A 648 -2.33 -6.40 10.72
CA LEU A 648 -3.69 -6.77 11.10
C LEU A 648 -3.81 -6.86 12.63
N PHE A 649 -4.75 -6.14 13.23
CA PHE A 649 -4.93 -6.07 14.67
C PHE A 649 -6.41 -6.21 15.05
N VAL A 650 -6.77 -7.33 15.67
CA VAL A 650 -8.14 -7.58 16.15
C VAL A 650 -8.23 -7.22 17.63
N ILE A 651 -9.28 -6.50 18.02
CA ILE A 651 -9.48 -5.96 19.36
C ILE A 651 -10.73 -6.58 19.96
N ASP A 652 -10.54 -7.46 20.95
CA ASP A 652 -11.64 -8.06 21.70
C ASP A 652 -12.07 -7.14 22.86
N MET A 653 -13.39 -6.94 22.99
CA MET A 653 -14.00 -6.14 24.04
C MET A 653 -14.98 -6.95 24.90
N MET A 654 -14.93 -6.70 26.21
CA MET A 654 -15.79 -7.37 27.20
C MET A 654 -17.04 -6.55 27.47
N SER A 655 -18.19 -7.21 27.48
CA SER A 655 -19.49 -6.54 27.67
C SER A 655 -19.63 -6.00 29.10
N ASP A 656 -20.14 -4.77 29.23
CA ASP A 656 -20.53 -4.21 30.53
C ASP A 656 -21.94 -4.71 30.90
N THR A 657 -21.99 -5.65 31.84
CA THR A 657 -23.23 -6.25 32.33
C THR A 657 -23.94 -5.40 33.40
N ARG A 658 -23.55 -4.15 33.61
CA ARG A 658 -24.22 -3.24 34.55
C ARG A 658 -25.38 -2.48 33.88
N ILE A 659 -26.42 -2.20 34.64
CA ILE A 659 -27.53 -1.30 34.28
C ILE A 659 -27.53 -0.17 35.31
N ALA A 660 -27.41 1.09 34.86
CA ALA A 660 -27.32 2.27 35.73
C ALA A 660 -26.24 2.15 36.83
N GLY A 661 -25.08 1.58 36.50
CA GLY A 661 -23.96 1.39 37.43
C GLY A 661 -24.09 0.20 38.40
N ILE A 662 -25.20 -0.55 38.33
CA ILE A 662 -25.50 -1.69 39.21
C ILE A 662 -25.39 -3.00 38.41
N PRO A 663 -24.81 -4.09 38.94
CA PRO A 663 -24.80 -5.39 38.26
C PRO A 663 -26.20 -5.83 37.85
N ARG A 664 -26.39 -6.33 36.61
CA ARG A 664 -27.69 -6.79 36.08
C ARG A 664 -28.49 -7.66 37.05
N ALA A 665 -27.85 -8.61 37.73
CA ALA A 665 -28.50 -9.48 38.71
C ALA A 665 -29.13 -8.68 39.87
N VAL A 666 -28.41 -7.68 40.39
CA VAL A 666 -28.88 -6.81 41.47
C VAL A 666 -29.99 -5.88 40.98
N PHE A 667 -29.89 -5.34 39.76
CA PHE A 667 -30.96 -4.54 39.16
C PHE A 667 -32.26 -5.35 39.00
N VAL A 668 -32.18 -6.59 38.50
CA VAL A 668 -33.33 -7.49 38.37
C VAL A 668 -33.92 -7.84 39.74
N ILE A 669 -33.09 -8.07 40.76
CA ILE A 669 -33.56 -8.30 42.13
C ILE A 669 -34.29 -7.06 42.68
N ILE A 670 -33.75 -5.85 42.47
CA ILE A 670 -34.36 -4.59 42.93
C ILE A 670 -35.70 -4.34 42.23
N CYS A 671 -35.75 -4.46 40.89
CA CYS A 671 -37.01 -4.31 40.16
C CYS A 671 -38.03 -5.39 40.53
N GLY A 672 -37.60 -6.65 40.65
CA GLY A 672 -38.46 -7.76 41.05
C GLY A 672 -39.02 -7.59 42.46
N SER A 673 -38.19 -7.16 43.42
CA SER A 673 -38.61 -6.88 44.80
C SER A 673 -39.55 -5.67 44.89
N ALA A 674 -39.34 -4.64 44.07
CA ALA A 674 -40.26 -3.50 43.96
C ALA A 674 -41.63 -3.91 43.42
N VAL A 675 -41.67 -4.74 42.37
CA VAL A 675 -42.93 -5.26 41.82
C VAL A 675 -43.64 -6.15 42.85
N LEU A 676 -42.91 -7.03 43.53
CA LEU A 676 -43.48 -7.90 44.57
C LEU A 676 -44.04 -7.10 45.76
N THR A 677 -43.35 -6.05 46.20
CA THR A 677 -43.85 -5.18 47.28
C THR A 677 -45.09 -4.41 46.84
N ILE A 678 -45.15 -3.91 45.60
CA ILE A 678 -46.37 -3.29 45.05
C ILE A 678 -47.54 -4.28 45.03
N LEU A 679 -47.31 -5.53 44.60
CA LEU A 679 -48.33 -6.58 44.60
C LEU A 679 -48.81 -6.92 46.01
N ILE A 680 -47.90 -7.08 46.98
CA ILE A 680 -48.24 -7.36 48.38
C ILE A 680 -49.03 -6.19 48.99
N VAL A 681 -48.60 -4.95 48.78
CA VAL A 681 -49.32 -3.77 49.26
C VAL A 681 -50.71 -3.70 48.62
N SER A 682 -50.84 -3.98 47.33
CA SER A 682 -52.13 -4.01 46.64
C SER A 682 -53.05 -5.11 47.20
N LEU A 683 -52.51 -6.29 47.51
CA LEU A 683 -53.23 -7.40 48.16
C LEU A 683 -53.63 -7.07 49.60
N CYS A 684 -52.76 -6.42 50.37
CA CYS A 684 -53.07 -5.96 51.72
C CYS A 684 -54.16 -4.88 51.70
N VAL A 685 -54.07 -3.91 50.80
CA VAL A 685 -55.11 -2.89 50.60
C VAL A 685 -56.42 -3.56 50.18
N TYR A 686 -56.39 -4.51 49.25
CA TYR A 686 -57.56 -5.30 48.86
C TYR A 686 -58.18 -6.03 50.06
N ASN A 687 -57.38 -6.72 50.88
CA ASN A 687 -57.86 -7.43 52.06
C ASN A 687 -58.42 -6.51 53.14
N VAL A 688 -57.82 -5.34 53.37
CA VAL A 688 -58.35 -4.32 54.29
C VAL A 688 -59.70 -3.80 53.79
N LEU A 689 -59.83 -3.52 52.48
CA LEU A 689 -61.09 -3.11 51.87
C LEU A 689 -62.17 -4.22 51.96
N VAL A 690 -61.78 -5.49 51.87
CA VAL A 690 -62.68 -6.64 52.05
C VAL A 690 -63.09 -6.80 53.52
N GLN A 691 -62.19 -6.65 54.50
CA GLN A 691 -62.52 -6.73 55.93
C GLN A 691 -63.47 -5.62 56.39
N GLN A 692 -63.30 -4.39 55.90
CA GLN A 692 -64.27 -3.31 56.16
C GLN A 692 -65.68 -3.62 55.64
N LYS A 693 -65.80 -4.52 54.65
CA LYS A 693 -67.08 -5.01 54.12
C LYS A 693 -67.73 -6.06 55.04
N TYR A 694 -66.95 -6.78 55.84
CA TYR A 694 -67.44 -7.79 56.79
C TYR A 694 -67.81 -7.21 58.17
N GLU A 695 -67.13 -6.17 58.66
CA GLU A 695 -67.48 -5.53 59.95
C GLU A 695 -68.83 -4.78 59.93
N LYS A 696 -69.39 -4.47 58.76
CA LYS A 696 -70.73 -3.85 58.64
C LYS A 696 -71.91 -4.80 58.90
N LYS A 697 -71.68 -6.07 59.26
CA LYS A 697 -72.74 -7.04 59.63
C LYS A 697 -72.48 -7.63 61.02
N GLY A 698 -72.72 -6.85 62.08
CA GLY A 698 -72.70 -7.33 63.47
C GLY A 698 -73.52 -6.46 64.42
N PHE A 699 -74.59 -7.05 64.97
CA PHE A 699 -75.50 -6.60 66.04
C PHE A 699 -76.69 -5.70 65.68
N GLN A 700 -77.86 -6.33 65.47
CA GLN A 700 -79.20 -5.72 65.57
C GLN A 700 -79.84 -6.12 66.91
N ARG A 701 -80.40 -5.15 67.65
CA ARG A 701 -81.12 -5.33 68.94
C ARG A 701 -82.63 -5.36 68.67
N ILE A 702 -83.35 -6.40 69.12
CA ILE A 702 -84.81 -6.54 68.99
C ILE A 702 -85.51 -5.64 70.02
N GLY A 703 -86.40 -4.76 69.54
CA GLY A 703 -87.32 -3.95 70.35
C GLY A 703 -88.69 -4.64 70.48
N ALA A 704 -89.29 -4.53 71.66
CA ALA A 704 -90.60 -5.11 71.99
C ALA A 704 -91.78 -4.30 71.42
N ASN A 705 -92.66 -5.01 70.69
CA ASN A 705 -94.11 -4.87 70.45
C ASN A 705 -94.81 -3.62 70.99
N GLY A 706 -95.77 -2.97 70.31
CA GLY A 706 -96.59 -3.18 69.10
C GLY A 706 -97.62 -2.02 69.07
N VAL A 707 -98.57 -1.81 68.16
CA VAL A 707 -99.20 -2.55 67.06
C VAL A 707 -99.98 -1.51 66.18
N LEU A 708 -100.27 -1.87 64.90
CA LEU A 708 -101.40 -1.45 64.00
C LEU A 708 -101.20 -0.10 63.23
N PHE A 709 -101.40 0.08 61.90
CA PHE A 709 -102.14 -0.60 60.80
C PHE A 709 -101.63 -0.12 59.40
N GLY A 710 -101.90 -0.90 58.32
CA GLY A 710 -102.17 -0.41 56.93
C GLY A 710 -101.25 -0.90 55.78
N SER A 711 -101.68 -1.92 55.00
CA SER A 711 -102.04 -1.95 53.55
C SER A 711 -100.86 -1.92 52.54
N ASP A 712 -100.58 -3.02 51.81
CA ASP A 712 -100.97 -3.33 50.39
C ASP A 712 -99.94 -2.67 49.42
N ASP A 713 -99.36 -3.23 48.35
CA ASP A 713 -99.63 -4.35 47.41
C ASP A 713 -98.33 -4.80 46.69
N GLU A 714 -98.46 -5.94 45.97
CA GLU A 714 -97.75 -6.61 44.83
C GLU A 714 -96.93 -5.73 43.83
N GLU A 715 -96.05 -6.17 42.90
CA GLU A 715 -95.75 -7.43 42.17
C GLU A 715 -94.42 -7.30 41.34
N GLU A 716 -93.82 -8.46 40.99
CA GLU A 716 -93.07 -8.93 39.78
C GLU A 716 -91.85 -8.28 39.03
N GLU A 717 -90.88 -9.20 38.75
CA GLU A 717 -90.06 -9.55 37.55
C GLU A 717 -89.31 -8.53 36.64
N ASP A 718 -88.01 -8.78 36.38
CA ASP A 718 -87.47 -9.53 35.20
C ASP A 718 -86.05 -9.08 34.73
N ASP A 719 -85.42 -9.98 33.97
CA ASP A 719 -84.02 -10.21 33.60
C ASP A 719 -83.47 -9.41 32.39
N GLY A 720 -82.15 -9.47 32.11
CA GLY A 720 -81.58 -9.11 30.79
C GLY A 720 -80.14 -8.57 30.72
N GLY A 721 -79.27 -9.24 29.95
CA GLY A 721 -77.83 -8.96 29.75
C GLY A 721 -77.42 -8.11 28.51
N ARG A 722 -76.16 -8.35 28.04
CA ARG A 722 -75.36 -7.73 26.91
C ARG A 722 -74.59 -6.43 27.25
N ASP A 723 -73.46 -6.03 26.64
CA ASP A 723 -72.55 -6.53 25.58
C ASP A 723 -71.21 -5.71 25.59
N SER A 724 -70.14 -6.32 25.04
CA SER A 724 -69.00 -5.81 24.21
C SER A 724 -68.16 -4.52 24.47
N GLU A 725 -66.83 -4.72 24.29
CA GLU A 725 -65.77 -3.89 23.64
C GLU A 725 -65.44 -2.45 24.09
N LEU A 726 -64.21 -2.24 24.61
CA LEU A 726 -63.04 -1.65 23.91
C LEU A 726 -61.77 -1.74 24.77
#